data_AF-A0A935CN43-F1
#
_entry.id   AF-A0A935CN43-F1
#
_cell.length_a   1.000
_cell.length_b   1.000
_cell.length_c   1.000
_cell.angle_alpha   90.00
_cell.angle_beta   90.00
_cell.angle_gamma   90.00
#
_symmetry.space_group_name_H-M   'P 1'
#
loop_
_entity.id
_entity.type
_entity.pdbx_description
1 polymer ?
#
loop_
_entity_poly.entity_id
_entity_poly.type
_entity_poly.pdbx_seq_one_letter_code
_entity_poly.pdbx_strand_id
1 'polypeptide(L)'
;MLVWTTGAGVNPSFIYTATVVATDPSGPYDIWEYLAPGPGYNIDQWYQFRIADAGLLGHYHPSVGNTGPGVWVAGPSPVNPSWSLPTIPAPPADYTVPSWLKDAVIYQIFPDRFRNGSASNDIGGATVYGPTTCNGYPGPGAPACVTELHSSWTDLPRTPGYGIDFFGGDLQGIIAKINEGYFDDLGVNTLYLNPVFNASSNHGYDANDYYNINPRFGDNATFDQFMTAATAHGLRVILDGVFNHAGSDSKYMDGYGLNRWPADIGACEGPNPYRSWFTTGGSGSGCTDGWKWKGWYGYETIPEFVDASADVRAFFYRDGSAQSPGGKSVTRYWLEKGIAGWRFDVAQDITHDWWRDMRPYVKTVYGSSEVLMLGEVTGGCYPYQDFVNAGELDSAMNYCFRDWLRDYANGGSPASFDASWQNFRNLLPPSPWYGMMNLISSHDSPRLLSQLNQDTNRLELAVIMQMTLPGAPSVYYGDEVSLPGSGDPDNRRPYPWSDRGGSPDMAMYQHFKTLIGIRNQHAALRGGDMTTLLIDATHSLYSYLRWNSSEQIVVITNNSGSAASGVVPVAAHLPDGTVLTDLLNGGAFTVSGGNLSLSVPAQWGRILHVNLASTPTSTPTSAGGPTATPTATPTATPTGGAPTATPTPTATASPTPTITPTPHGAILAIAPATTNTGVGSSFSVTVRVRTSQAVDGAAAYLDFDPALLQVVSISPGAALPAILQNTFNNVTGQINFAAGILSAPFPGSDFDLAQITFQALAVTPGTPLTFASANPRLSDVSFGGASILDHVEHGAVVIASASASLTASVTLQGRPAPPHPRWAVPLTVSLTVPGSGTPAYTFTPTTDQNGSFTISGITPGAYEVRVKHSHTLQNKVTVVLSNGANTANLGILREGDADNDNFVTLVDFSILVTAFSTCQGAAAYDARADFDNDACVTLVDFSLLVTNFGQAGASAPGGVAPGSLPPIAQRPSAVTLEIVPVATEIRVGEPFTVTAHINTGSQQVDGVSVYLNFDPALLQVQALTQPNNLLPAVIQNQFDNGAGHVDFAAGAFSGFPSGAFDVVQVRFIAQAVTAPDTALTFNASLPRRTDATFGGQSVLTGSTGGTVVAFCYDFDDSGQVDVNDIAAVAAAWGAVTGGPLYQARYDVDHNGIIDVVDVMRVAARWQFPC
;
A
#
# COMPACT_ATOMS: atom_id res chain seq x y z
N MET A 1 29.87 20.27 -2.30
CA MET A 1 28.82 19.69 -1.43
C MET A 1 29.46 19.19 -0.12
N LEU A 2 28.75 19.28 0.99
CA LEU A 2 29.10 18.64 2.27
C LEU A 2 28.03 17.61 2.60
N VAL A 3 28.42 16.43 3.09
CA VAL A 3 27.49 15.33 3.40
C VAL A 3 27.77 14.77 4.80
N TRP A 4 26.70 14.56 5.57
CA TRP A 4 26.72 13.88 6.86
C TRP A 4 25.98 12.54 6.74
N THR A 5 26.41 11.61 7.58
CA THR A 5 25.71 10.36 7.90
C THR A 5 25.26 10.43 9.36
N THR A 6 24.19 9.73 9.72
CA THR A 6 23.68 9.71 11.09
C THR A 6 24.75 9.30 12.13
N GLY A 7 24.75 9.97 13.28
CA GLY A 7 25.66 9.69 14.41
C GLY A 7 26.92 10.54 14.51
N ALA A 8 27.28 11.34 13.50
CA ALA A 8 28.39 12.29 13.57
C ALA A 8 27.98 13.64 14.21
N GLY A 9 28.93 14.33 14.84
CA GLY A 9 28.74 15.69 15.36
C GLY A 9 28.78 16.77 14.28
N VAL A 10 29.12 18.02 14.66
CA VAL A 10 29.06 19.21 13.79
C VAL A 10 30.00 19.17 12.54
N ASN A 11 30.80 18.12 12.37
CA ASN A 11 31.70 17.93 11.23
C ASN A 11 31.07 16.99 10.19
N PRO A 12 31.09 17.31 8.88
CA PRO A 12 30.59 16.43 7.84
C PRO A 12 31.42 15.13 7.77
N SER A 13 30.74 13.99 7.63
CA SER A 13 31.36 12.69 7.37
C SER A 13 32.22 12.73 6.09
N PHE A 14 31.74 13.44 5.07
CA PHE A 14 32.40 13.56 3.77
C PHE A 14 32.32 14.98 3.20
N ILE A 15 33.41 15.40 2.56
CA ILE A 15 33.50 16.66 1.82
C ILE A 15 33.70 16.31 0.34
N TYR A 16 32.79 16.77 -0.51
CA TYR A 16 32.75 16.42 -1.93
C TYR A 16 32.83 17.68 -2.79
N THR A 17 33.87 17.77 -3.63
CA THR A 17 34.05 18.89 -4.56
C THR A 17 33.15 18.67 -5.78
N ALA A 18 32.12 19.50 -5.92
CA ALA A 18 31.32 19.54 -7.14
C ALA A 18 32.09 20.22 -8.27
N THR A 19 31.76 19.88 -9.51
CA THR A 19 32.34 20.47 -10.72
C THR A 19 31.26 21.08 -11.58
N VAL A 20 31.56 22.19 -12.27
CA VAL A 20 30.69 22.70 -13.34
C VAL A 20 30.60 21.65 -14.44
N VAL A 21 29.39 21.16 -14.71
CA VAL A 21 29.10 20.20 -15.80
C VAL A 21 28.43 20.87 -17.00
N ALA A 22 27.76 22.00 -16.77
CA ALA A 22 27.17 22.84 -17.80
C ALA A 22 27.04 24.29 -17.29
N THR A 23 26.79 25.23 -18.20
CA THR A 23 26.40 26.61 -17.90
C THR A 23 25.09 26.88 -18.63
N ASP A 24 24.15 27.57 -17.98
CA ASP A 24 22.81 27.88 -18.49
C ASP A 24 22.88 28.67 -19.83
N PRO A 25 22.32 28.15 -20.94
CA PRO A 25 22.27 28.87 -22.22
C PRO A 25 21.45 30.17 -22.21
N SER A 26 20.62 30.38 -21.18
CA SER A 26 19.65 31.49 -21.06
C SER A 26 20.00 32.53 -19.98
N GLY A 27 21.00 32.26 -19.12
CA GLY A 27 21.25 33.04 -17.92
C GLY A 27 22.68 32.90 -17.36
N PRO A 28 23.04 33.68 -16.31
CA PRO A 28 24.41 33.76 -15.79
C PRO A 28 24.74 32.65 -14.78
N TYR A 29 24.25 31.42 -14.97
CA TYR A 29 24.27 30.37 -13.95
C TYR A 29 25.09 29.14 -14.38
N ASP A 30 26.07 28.76 -13.58
CA ASP A 30 26.77 27.47 -13.71
C ASP A 30 26.00 26.35 -12.98
N ILE A 31 25.93 25.18 -13.62
CA ILE A 31 25.34 23.96 -13.08
C ILE A 31 26.47 23.10 -12.50
N TRP A 32 26.46 22.94 -11.17
CA TRP A 32 27.49 22.21 -10.42
C TRP A 32 26.97 20.85 -9.97
N GLU A 33 27.63 19.77 -10.38
CA GLU A 33 27.24 18.38 -10.06
C GLU A 33 28.29 17.65 -9.20
N TYR A 34 27.84 16.67 -8.43
CA TYR A 34 28.70 15.64 -7.84
C TYR A 34 27.93 14.34 -7.60
N LEU A 35 28.46 13.21 -8.09
CA LEU A 35 27.94 11.88 -7.80
C LEU A 35 28.37 11.41 -6.40
N ALA A 36 27.48 11.55 -5.42
CA ALA A 36 27.70 11.04 -4.07
C ALA A 36 27.55 9.50 -4.04
N PRO A 37 28.54 8.74 -3.54
CA PRO A 37 28.36 7.31 -3.31
C PRO A 37 27.30 7.09 -2.22
N GLY A 38 26.28 6.28 -2.51
CA GLY A 38 25.30 5.85 -1.52
C GLY A 38 25.94 4.99 -0.41
N PRO A 39 25.29 4.83 0.75
CA PRO A 39 25.92 4.15 1.89
C PRO A 39 26.09 2.64 1.68
N GLY A 40 25.31 2.03 0.78
CA GLY A 40 25.18 0.57 0.64
C GLY A 40 24.25 -0.08 1.66
N TYR A 41 23.61 0.72 2.52
CA TYR A 41 22.64 0.31 3.53
C TYR A 41 21.73 1.51 3.89
N ASN A 42 20.55 1.25 4.44
CA ASN A 42 19.57 2.30 4.75
C ASN A 42 20.02 3.16 5.92
N ILE A 43 20.37 4.43 5.65
CA ILE A 43 20.54 5.50 6.64
C ILE A 43 20.03 6.82 6.06
N ASP A 44 19.56 7.72 6.93
CA ASP A 44 19.28 9.09 6.53
C ASP A 44 20.57 9.77 6.05
N GLN A 45 20.53 10.35 4.86
CA GLN A 45 21.59 11.21 4.34
C GLN A 45 21.20 12.68 4.46
N TRP A 46 22.23 13.50 4.62
CA TRP A 46 22.13 14.89 5.04
C TRP A 46 23.12 15.70 4.22
N TYR A 47 22.69 16.77 3.53
CA TYR A 47 23.56 17.52 2.63
C TYR A 47 23.37 19.04 2.72
N GLN A 48 24.42 19.79 2.38
CA GLN A 48 24.32 21.21 2.05
C GLN A 48 25.38 21.62 1.04
N PHE A 49 25.14 22.70 0.29
CA PHE A 49 26.14 23.27 -0.60
C PHE A 49 26.90 24.38 0.13
N ARG A 50 28.14 24.09 0.53
CA ARG A 50 29.11 25.13 0.91
C ARG A 50 29.67 25.74 -0.36
N ILE A 51 29.45 27.04 -0.56
CA ILE A 51 29.87 27.80 -1.75
C ILE A 51 30.86 28.88 -1.28
N ALA A 52 31.93 29.07 -2.04
CA ALA A 52 32.96 30.07 -1.78
C ALA A 52 33.31 30.81 -3.07
N ASP A 53 33.27 32.14 -3.04
CA ASP A 53 33.60 33.02 -4.16
C ASP A 53 34.38 34.23 -3.65
N ALA A 54 35.49 34.57 -4.31
CA ALA A 54 36.37 35.72 -3.99
C ALA A 54 36.78 35.92 -2.51
N GLY A 55 36.65 34.89 -1.65
CA GLY A 55 36.87 34.96 -0.20
C GLY A 55 35.60 35.18 0.64
N LEU A 56 34.45 35.44 0.00
CA LEU A 56 33.12 35.28 0.59
C LEU A 56 32.85 33.77 0.78
N LEU A 57 32.23 33.41 1.90
CA LEU A 57 31.87 32.03 2.22
C LEU A 57 30.44 31.95 2.78
N GLY A 58 29.69 30.95 2.33
CA GLY A 58 28.36 30.67 2.86
C GLY A 58 27.85 29.28 2.48
N HIS A 59 26.58 29.05 2.81
CA HIS A 59 25.91 27.76 2.69
C HIS A 59 24.54 27.93 2.03
N TYR A 60 24.17 26.99 1.16
CA TYR A 60 22.88 26.92 0.48
C TYR A 60 22.18 25.59 0.78
N HIS A 61 20.90 25.66 1.17
CA HIS A 61 20.04 24.52 1.54
C HIS A 61 18.56 24.85 1.26
N PRO A 62 17.63 23.86 1.17
CA PRO A 62 16.20 24.12 1.03
C PRO A 62 15.62 25.01 2.15
N SER A 63 14.54 25.75 1.87
CA SER A 63 13.84 26.58 2.87
C SER A 63 12.90 25.80 3.80
N VAL A 64 12.26 24.74 3.30
CA VAL A 64 11.28 23.92 4.04
C VAL A 64 11.42 22.45 3.59
N GLY A 65 11.77 21.55 4.51
CA GLY A 65 11.90 20.12 4.21
C GLY A 65 12.88 19.81 3.08
N ASN A 66 12.55 18.84 2.23
CA ASN A 66 13.40 18.40 1.12
C ASN A 66 12.99 18.96 -0.25
N THR A 67 11.95 19.80 -0.32
CA THR A 67 11.40 20.34 -1.57
C THR A 67 10.99 21.79 -1.40
N GLY A 68 11.54 22.68 -2.23
CA GLY A 68 11.22 24.11 -2.21
C GLY A 68 12.41 24.99 -2.61
N PRO A 69 12.21 26.31 -2.71
CA PRO A 69 13.30 27.25 -3.03
C PRO A 69 14.36 27.24 -1.93
N GLY A 70 15.64 27.29 -2.30
CA GLY A 70 16.75 27.28 -1.34
C GLY A 70 17.08 28.66 -0.76
N VAL A 71 17.63 28.65 0.45
CA VAL A 71 18.09 29.82 1.22
C VAL A 71 19.61 29.87 1.18
N TRP A 72 20.16 31.06 0.97
CA TRP A 72 21.58 31.36 1.11
C TRP A 72 21.87 31.98 2.48
N VAL A 73 22.89 31.46 3.18
CA VAL A 73 23.36 31.97 4.47
C VAL A 73 24.86 32.24 4.40
N ALA A 74 25.26 33.51 4.45
CA ALA A 74 26.66 33.92 4.49
C ALA A 74 27.25 33.73 5.90
N GLY A 75 28.44 33.12 6.00
CA GLY A 75 29.16 32.94 7.25
C GLY A 75 29.96 31.63 7.34
N PRO A 76 30.96 31.56 8.26
CA PRO A 76 31.83 30.40 8.40
C PRO A 76 31.21 29.21 9.15
N SER A 77 30.09 29.40 9.85
CA SER A 77 29.45 28.35 10.66
C SER A 77 28.12 27.90 10.04
N PRO A 78 28.04 26.67 9.51
CA PRO A 78 26.83 25.86 9.59
C PRO A 78 26.70 25.29 11.03
N VAL A 79 25.76 24.42 11.41
CA VAL A 79 24.78 23.59 10.70
C VAL A 79 23.44 23.69 11.45
N ASN A 80 22.29 23.59 10.78
CA ASN A 80 21.06 23.15 11.44
C ASN A 80 20.84 21.66 11.18
N PRO A 81 21.11 20.76 12.15
CA PRO A 81 20.89 19.33 12.00
C PRO A 81 19.41 18.96 12.23
N SER A 82 18.49 19.54 11.45
CA SER A 82 17.06 19.13 11.37
C SER A 82 16.57 18.72 9.97
N TRP A 83 17.45 18.69 8.96
CA TRP A 83 17.13 18.42 7.56
C TRP A 83 17.75 17.11 7.06
N SER A 84 17.12 15.99 7.43
CA SER A 84 17.36 14.71 6.77
C SER A 84 16.66 14.67 5.42
N LEU A 85 17.28 14.05 4.42
CA LEU A 85 16.50 13.27 3.46
C LEU A 85 15.78 12.20 4.31
N PRO A 86 14.45 11.99 4.17
CA PRO A 86 13.82 10.84 4.83
C PRO A 86 14.57 9.59 4.41
N THR A 87 14.61 8.55 5.25
CA THR A 87 15.34 7.32 4.96
C THR A 87 15.04 6.85 3.55
N ILE A 88 15.94 7.13 2.60
CA ILE A 88 15.78 6.67 1.23
C ILE A 88 16.10 5.19 1.34
N PRO A 89 15.14 4.27 1.17
CA PRO A 89 15.49 2.86 1.03
C PRO A 89 16.44 2.82 -0.16
N ALA A 90 17.69 2.41 0.06
CA ALA A 90 18.75 2.61 -0.92
C ALA A 90 18.27 2.03 -2.26
N PRO A 91 18.09 2.86 -3.31
CA PRO A 91 17.25 2.53 -4.46
C PRO A 91 17.70 1.17 -5.01
N PRO A 92 16.82 0.15 -5.07
CA PRO A 92 17.22 -1.25 -4.87
C PRO A 92 18.41 -1.62 -5.75
N ALA A 93 19.55 -1.90 -5.10
CA ALA A 93 20.89 -1.74 -5.69
C ALA A 93 20.95 -2.13 -7.18
N ASP A 94 20.99 -1.10 -8.04
CA ASP A 94 20.59 -1.24 -9.44
C ASP A 94 21.42 -2.31 -10.17
N TYR A 95 20.72 -3.19 -10.88
CA TYR A 95 21.28 -4.44 -11.38
C TYR A 95 21.03 -4.61 -12.88
N THR A 96 21.96 -5.28 -13.54
CA THR A 96 21.92 -5.47 -14.99
C THR A 96 20.86 -6.49 -15.38
N VAL A 97 19.74 -5.98 -15.90
CA VAL A 97 18.79 -6.73 -16.75
C VAL A 97 19.35 -6.85 -18.17
N PRO A 98 18.81 -7.75 -19.04
CA PRO A 98 19.29 -7.89 -20.41
C PRO A 98 19.38 -6.56 -21.15
N SER A 99 20.54 -6.23 -21.71
CA SER A 99 20.85 -4.90 -22.25
C SER A 99 19.90 -4.47 -23.38
N TRP A 100 19.34 -5.43 -24.10
CA TRP A 100 18.40 -5.26 -25.21
C TRP A 100 16.95 -4.99 -24.77
N LEU A 101 16.59 -5.23 -23.51
CA LEU A 101 15.20 -5.27 -23.06
C LEU A 101 14.50 -3.90 -23.13
N LYS A 102 15.22 -2.82 -22.79
CA LYS A 102 14.74 -1.42 -22.94
C LYS A 102 14.45 -1.04 -24.40
N ASP A 103 15.21 -1.62 -25.32
CA ASP A 103 15.09 -1.42 -26.76
C ASP A 103 14.04 -2.37 -27.38
N ALA A 104 13.45 -3.27 -26.58
CA ALA A 104 12.47 -4.23 -27.07
C ALA A 104 11.13 -3.57 -27.42
N VAL A 105 10.53 -4.06 -28.51
CA VAL A 105 9.09 -3.95 -28.78
C VAL A 105 8.62 -5.38 -28.99
N ILE A 106 7.82 -5.85 -28.02
CA ILE A 106 7.36 -7.23 -27.90
C ILE A 106 6.06 -7.39 -28.67
N TYR A 107 5.90 -8.49 -29.38
CA TYR A 107 4.66 -8.90 -30.03
C TYR A 107 4.24 -10.27 -29.49
N GLN A 108 3.16 -10.30 -28.69
CA GLN A 108 2.61 -11.52 -28.09
C GLN A 108 1.70 -12.24 -29.09
N ILE A 109 1.99 -13.53 -29.31
CA ILE A 109 1.28 -14.41 -30.24
C ILE A 109 0.64 -15.56 -29.46
N PHE A 110 -0.67 -15.74 -29.64
CA PHE A 110 -1.38 -16.97 -29.27
C PHE A 110 -1.40 -17.91 -30.50
N PRO A 111 -0.63 -19.01 -30.55
CA PRO A 111 -0.30 -19.67 -31.83
C PRO A 111 -1.50 -20.17 -32.64
N ASP A 112 -2.44 -20.91 -32.01
CA ASP A 112 -3.65 -21.46 -32.66
C ASP A 112 -4.52 -20.39 -33.36
N ARG A 113 -4.41 -19.13 -32.91
CA ARG A 113 -5.26 -18.01 -33.32
C ARG A 113 -4.52 -17.02 -34.22
N PHE A 114 -3.22 -17.19 -34.44
CA PHE A 114 -2.43 -16.25 -35.25
C PHE A 114 -2.51 -16.52 -36.75
N ARG A 115 -2.09 -17.71 -37.22
CA ARG A 115 -2.20 -18.10 -38.63
C ARG A 115 -2.02 -19.60 -38.80
N ASN A 116 -2.99 -20.27 -39.43
CA ASN A 116 -2.81 -21.62 -39.95
C ASN A 116 -1.85 -21.59 -41.15
N GLY A 117 -0.72 -22.28 -41.05
CA GLY A 117 0.25 -22.48 -42.12
C GLY A 117 0.27 -23.90 -42.70
N SER A 118 -0.10 -24.92 -41.94
CA SER A 118 -0.05 -26.31 -42.38
C SER A 118 -1.24 -27.16 -41.88
N ALA A 119 -2.36 -27.14 -42.61
CA ALA A 119 -3.57 -27.93 -42.35
C ALA A 119 -3.41 -29.49 -42.36
N SER A 120 -2.18 -29.99 -42.28
CA SER A 120 -1.83 -31.38 -41.99
C SER A 120 -1.60 -31.67 -40.50
N ASN A 121 -1.50 -30.63 -39.65
CA ASN A 121 -1.38 -30.74 -38.20
C ASN A 121 -2.66 -30.33 -37.43
N ASP A 122 -3.64 -29.73 -38.10
CA ASP A 122 -4.96 -29.36 -37.56
C ASP A 122 -5.60 -30.50 -36.74
N ILE A 123 -6.08 -30.18 -35.53
CA ILE A 123 -6.65 -31.15 -34.60
C ILE A 123 -8.16 -30.98 -34.43
N GLY A 124 -8.92 -32.06 -34.62
CA GLY A 124 -10.36 -32.12 -34.42
C GLY A 124 -10.84 -33.56 -34.21
N GLY A 125 -11.88 -33.74 -33.40
CA GLY A 125 -12.47 -35.06 -33.10
C GLY A 125 -11.67 -35.92 -32.11
N ALA A 126 -10.64 -35.37 -31.44
CA ALA A 126 -9.80 -36.10 -30.48
C ALA A 126 -10.23 -35.84 -29.03
N THR A 127 -10.33 -36.86 -28.18
CA THR A 127 -10.55 -36.68 -26.75
C THR A 127 -9.28 -36.15 -26.06
N VAL A 128 -9.39 -35.05 -25.32
CA VAL A 128 -8.26 -34.33 -24.68
C VAL A 128 -8.34 -34.22 -23.16
N TYR A 129 -9.49 -34.49 -22.54
CA TYR A 129 -9.63 -34.60 -21.09
C TYR A 129 -10.39 -35.86 -20.68
N GLY A 130 -10.37 -36.17 -19.38
CA GLY A 130 -11.02 -37.33 -18.79
C GLY A 130 -12.54 -37.35 -18.92
N PRO A 131 -13.17 -38.52 -18.71
CA PRO A 131 -14.58 -38.74 -19.03
C PRO A 131 -15.59 -38.04 -18.09
N THR A 132 -15.13 -37.38 -17.03
CA THR A 132 -15.98 -36.79 -15.97
C THR A 132 -15.97 -35.26 -15.92
N THR A 133 -14.95 -34.62 -16.50
CA THR A 133 -14.67 -33.18 -16.31
C THR A 133 -13.98 -32.61 -17.54
N CYS A 134 -14.60 -31.62 -18.20
CA CYS A 134 -13.96 -30.86 -19.28
C CYS A 134 -13.39 -29.56 -18.72
N ASN A 135 -12.07 -29.38 -18.73
CA ASN A 135 -11.38 -28.24 -18.10
C ASN A 135 -11.90 -27.89 -16.69
N GLY A 136 -12.04 -28.91 -15.83
CA GLY A 136 -12.52 -28.74 -14.46
C GLY A 136 -14.04 -28.52 -14.29
N TYR A 137 -14.85 -28.52 -15.35
CA TYR A 137 -16.32 -28.46 -15.25
C TYR A 137 -16.93 -29.88 -15.14
N PRO A 138 -17.50 -30.27 -13.98
CA PRO A 138 -18.23 -31.53 -13.83
C PRO A 138 -19.72 -31.38 -14.18
N GLY A 139 -20.35 -32.52 -14.52
CA GLY A 139 -21.80 -32.68 -14.45
C GLY A 139 -22.57 -32.63 -15.79
N PRO A 140 -23.90 -32.82 -15.75
CA PRO A 140 -24.74 -32.90 -16.94
C PRO A 140 -24.75 -31.56 -17.72
N GLY A 141 -24.14 -31.55 -18.90
CA GLY A 141 -24.00 -30.36 -19.74
C GLY A 141 -22.55 -29.96 -20.05
N ALA A 142 -21.56 -30.53 -19.37
CA ALA A 142 -20.17 -30.45 -19.81
C ALA A 142 -20.03 -31.07 -21.21
N PRO A 143 -19.23 -30.47 -22.12
CA PRO A 143 -18.97 -31.05 -23.44
C PRO A 143 -18.15 -32.33 -23.30
N ALA A 144 -18.19 -33.19 -24.34
CA ALA A 144 -17.61 -34.54 -24.32
C ALA A 144 -16.06 -34.62 -24.28
N CYS A 145 -15.37 -33.56 -23.87
CA CYS A 145 -13.90 -33.46 -23.83
C CYS A 145 -13.23 -33.70 -25.20
N VAL A 146 -13.95 -33.50 -26.31
CA VAL A 146 -13.48 -33.71 -27.69
C VAL A 146 -13.11 -32.38 -28.35
N THR A 147 -11.99 -32.35 -29.08
CA THR A 147 -11.55 -31.18 -29.83
C THR A 147 -12.46 -30.84 -31.00
N GLU A 148 -12.71 -29.55 -31.20
CA GLU A 148 -13.49 -28.99 -32.31
C GLU A 148 -12.58 -28.13 -33.18
N LEU A 149 -12.43 -28.49 -34.45
CA LEU A 149 -11.76 -27.64 -35.44
C LEU A 149 -12.80 -26.73 -36.10
N HIS A 150 -12.62 -25.42 -36.00
CA HIS A 150 -13.51 -24.45 -36.60
C HIS A 150 -13.45 -24.49 -38.13
N SER A 151 -14.63 -24.38 -38.76
CA SER A 151 -14.75 -24.51 -40.22
C SER A 151 -14.40 -23.22 -40.98
N SER A 152 -14.46 -22.07 -40.30
CA SER A 152 -13.97 -20.79 -40.81
C SER A 152 -12.96 -20.17 -39.86
N TRP A 153 -11.91 -19.58 -40.44
CA TRP A 153 -10.96 -18.75 -39.71
C TRP A 153 -11.60 -17.48 -39.12
N THR A 154 -12.81 -17.12 -39.54
CA THR A 154 -13.58 -15.97 -39.02
C THR A 154 -14.60 -16.35 -37.95
N ASP A 155 -14.68 -17.61 -37.52
CA ASP A 155 -15.59 -18.03 -36.45
C ASP A 155 -15.14 -17.44 -35.11
N LEU A 156 -16.09 -17.28 -34.17
CA LEU A 156 -15.77 -16.83 -32.81
C LEU A 156 -15.36 -18.02 -31.92
N PRO A 157 -14.44 -17.83 -30.95
CA PRO A 157 -14.10 -18.82 -29.94
C PRO A 157 -15.31 -19.36 -29.18
N ARG A 158 -15.27 -20.63 -28.81
CA ARG A 158 -16.38 -21.31 -28.12
C ARG A 158 -16.57 -20.71 -26.72
N THR A 159 -17.76 -20.16 -26.45
CA THR A 159 -18.12 -19.61 -25.13
C THR A 159 -19.15 -20.51 -24.43
N PRO A 160 -18.96 -20.89 -23.14
CA PRO A 160 -17.78 -20.64 -22.31
C PRO A 160 -16.55 -21.42 -22.80
N GLY A 161 -15.37 -20.93 -22.43
CA GLY A 161 -14.09 -21.50 -22.86
C GLY A 161 -13.77 -22.82 -22.15
N TYR A 162 -13.71 -23.91 -22.92
CA TYR A 162 -13.32 -25.23 -22.42
C TYR A 162 -11.90 -25.64 -22.84
N GLY A 163 -11.19 -24.80 -23.59
CA GLY A 163 -9.86 -25.11 -24.15
C GLY A 163 -9.87 -26.14 -25.29
N ILE A 164 -11.04 -26.54 -25.80
CA ILE A 164 -11.19 -27.62 -26.80
C ILE A 164 -11.50 -27.12 -28.22
N ASP A 165 -11.64 -25.81 -28.43
CA ASP A 165 -11.89 -25.17 -29.73
C ASP A 165 -10.57 -24.76 -30.41
N PHE A 166 -10.37 -25.15 -31.66
CA PHE A 166 -9.12 -24.95 -32.42
C PHE A 166 -9.38 -24.31 -33.78
N PHE A 167 -8.40 -23.56 -34.27
CA PHE A 167 -8.41 -22.91 -35.59
C PHE A 167 -7.22 -23.36 -36.47
N GLY A 168 -6.27 -24.12 -35.90
CA GLY A 168 -5.14 -24.72 -36.61
C GLY A 168 -3.98 -23.75 -36.84
N GLY A 169 -3.88 -22.68 -36.04
CA GLY A 169 -2.72 -21.79 -36.10
C GLY A 169 -1.45 -22.44 -35.57
N ASP A 170 -0.34 -22.31 -36.29
CA ASP A 170 0.86 -23.13 -36.06
C ASP A 170 2.17 -22.36 -36.26
N LEU A 171 3.31 -23.00 -35.91
CA LEU A 171 4.63 -22.41 -36.13
C LEU A 171 4.89 -22.15 -37.63
N GLN A 172 4.31 -22.97 -38.54
CA GLN A 172 4.49 -22.78 -39.97
C GLN A 172 3.83 -21.48 -40.48
N GLY A 173 2.67 -21.09 -39.92
CA GLY A 173 2.01 -19.82 -40.20
C GLY A 173 2.76 -18.61 -39.61
N ILE A 174 3.39 -18.77 -38.45
CA ILE A 174 4.28 -17.74 -37.86
C ILE A 174 5.55 -17.59 -38.72
N ILE A 175 6.19 -18.70 -39.12
CA ILE A 175 7.33 -18.73 -40.06
C ILE A 175 6.98 -18.02 -41.38
N ALA A 176 5.78 -18.26 -41.92
CA ALA A 176 5.31 -17.58 -43.12
C ALA A 176 5.28 -16.06 -42.91
N LYS A 177 4.73 -15.56 -41.79
CA LYS A 177 4.66 -14.12 -41.52
C LYS A 177 5.99 -13.45 -41.20
N ILE A 178 6.96 -14.18 -40.63
CA ILE A 178 8.35 -13.71 -40.56
C ILE A 178 8.91 -13.52 -41.97
N ASN A 179 8.87 -14.56 -42.82
CA ASN A 179 9.42 -14.51 -44.18
C ASN A 179 8.66 -13.57 -45.13
N GLU A 180 7.38 -13.29 -44.88
CA GLU A 180 6.58 -12.26 -45.58
C GLU A 180 6.97 -10.82 -45.14
N GLY A 181 7.82 -10.65 -44.13
CA GLY A 181 8.29 -9.34 -43.63
C GLY A 181 7.29 -8.61 -42.74
N TYR A 182 6.25 -9.27 -42.22
CA TYR A 182 5.17 -8.62 -41.46
C TYR A 182 5.67 -7.95 -40.17
N PHE A 183 6.57 -8.60 -39.45
CA PHE A 183 7.14 -8.08 -38.20
C PHE A 183 8.14 -6.96 -38.45
N ASP A 184 8.93 -7.06 -39.53
CA ASP A 184 9.84 -6.00 -39.99
C ASP A 184 9.06 -4.72 -40.38
N ASP A 185 7.94 -4.89 -41.10
CA ASP A 185 7.10 -3.79 -41.57
C ASP A 185 6.38 -3.09 -40.42
N LEU A 186 5.93 -3.83 -39.40
CA LEU A 186 5.40 -3.26 -38.15
C LEU A 186 6.50 -2.66 -37.26
N GLY A 187 7.74 -3.13 -37.40
CA GLY A 187 8.92 -2.66 -36.66
C GLY A 187 9.15 -3.32 -35.29
N VAL A 188 8.50 -4.45 -35.01
CA VAL A 188 8.70 -5.20 -33.75
C VAL A 188 10.00 -6.02 -33.82
N ASN A 189 10.65 -6.24 -32.67
CA ASN A 189 11.98 -6.88 -32.62
C ASN A 189 12.07 -8.08 -31.67
N THR A 190 10.97 -8.41 -30.99
CA THR A 190 10.87 -9.51 -30.03
C THR A 190 9.50 -10.15 -30.17
N LEU A 191 9.44 -11.47 -30.36
CA LEU A 191 8.22 -12.27 -30.30
C LEU A 191 8.11 -12.93 -28.93
N TYR A 192 6.92 -12.93 -28.36
CA TYR A 192 6.56 -13.75 -27.20
C TYR A 192 5.47 -14.72 -27.63
N LEU A 193 5.73 -16.03 -27.48
CA LEU A 193 4.74 -17.06 -27.75
C LEU A 193 4.12 -17.56 -26.44
N ASN A 194 2.80 -17.56 -26.37
CA ASN A 194 2.05 -18.39 -25.42
C ASN A 194 2.37 -19.90 -25.62
N PRO A 195 2.03 -20.80 -24.67
CA PRO A 195 2.61 -22.14 -24.58
C PRO A 195 2.60 -22.95 -25.89
N VAL A 196 3.79 -23.29 -26.39
CA VAL A 196 4.01 -24.04 -27.63
C VAL A 196 4.26 -25.55 -27.42
N PHE A 197 4.39 -26.00 -26.17
CA PHE A 197 4.72 -27.37 -25.85
C PHE A 197 3.51 -28.31 -25.99
N ASN A 198 3.77 -29.61 -26.05
CA ASN A 198 2.72 -30.63 -26.10
C ASN A 198 1.85 -30.49 -24.85
N ALA A 199 0.54 -30.38 -25.06
CA ALA A 199 -0.50 -29.99 -24.12
C ALA A 199 -1.88 -30.30 -24.72
N SER A 200 -2.90 -30.50 -23.90
CA SER A 200 -4.23 -30.94 -24.36
C SER A 200 -5.09 -29.78 -24.88
N SER A 201 -5.03 -28.61 -24.25
CA SER A 201 -5.88 -27.45 -24.56
C SER A 201 -5.31 -26.57 -25.66
N ASN A 202 -6.15 -25.74 -26.28
CA ASN A 202 -5.76 -24.69 -27.23
C ASN A 202 -4.75 -23.66 -26.65
N HIS A 203 -4.84 -23.33 -25.36
CA HIS A 203 -3.95 -22.40 -24.67
C HIS A 203 -2.64 -23.04 -24.20
N GLY A 204 -2.62 -24.36 -23.98
CA GLY A 204 -1.40 -25.14 -23.74
C GLY A 204 -0.78 -25.06 -22.34
N TYR A 205 -1.46 -24.42 -21.37
CA TYR A 205 -1.04 -24.41 -19.96
C TYR A 205 -1.16 -25.78 -19.28
N ASP A 206 -2.00 -26.67 -19.81
CA ASP A 206 -2.08 -28.08 -19.42
C ASP A 206 -0.96 -28.92 -20.08
N ALA A 207 0.29 -28.53 -19.82
CA ALA A 207 1.48 -29.05 -20.46
C ALA A 207 1.66 -30.57 -20.23
N ASN A 208 1.58 -31.32 -21.34
CA ASN A 208 1.77 -32.77 -21.40
C ASN A 208 3.24 -33.19 -21.56
N ASP A 209 4.05 -32.43 -22.31
CA ASP A 209 5.50 -32.67 -22.44
C ASP A 209 6.32 -31.41 -22.79
N TYR A 210 7.01 -30.85 -21.79
CA TYR A 210 7.90 -29.69 -21.90
C TYR A 210 9.09 -29.80 -22.85
N TYR A 211 9.48 -30.99 -23.34
CA TYR A 211 10.61 -31.15 -24.28
C TYR A 211 10.19 -31.27 -25.74
N ASN A 212 8.89 -31.30 -26.02
CA ASN A 212 8.35 -31.46 -27.37
C ASN A 212 7.35 -30.36 -27.68
N ILE A 213 7.47 -29.74 -28.86
CA ILE A 213 6.43 -28.89 -29.44
C ILE A 213 5.13 -29.67 -29.57
N ASN A 214 4.00 -28.96 -29.43
CA ASN A 214 2.68 -29.54 -29.62
C ASN A 214 2.53 -30.05 -31.08
N PRO A 215 2.12 -31.30 -31.33
CA PRO A 215 1.95 -31.83 -32.68
C PRO A 215 1.09 -30.94 -33.59
N ARG A 216 0.08 -30.25 -33.04
CA ARG A 216 -0.79 -29.31 -33.78
C ARG A 216 -0.08 -28.01 -34.23
N PHE A 217 1.09 -27.72 -33.67
CA PHE A 217 1.91 -26.55 -34.00
C PHE A 217 3.11 -26.91 -34.89
N GLY A 218 3.32 -28.21 -35.17
CA GLY A 218 4.50 -28.76 -35.85
C GLY A 218 5.29 -29.68 -34.93
N ASP A 219 6.62 -29.67 -35.05
CA ASP A 219 7.54 -30.46 -34.23
C ASP A 219 8.79 -29.67 -33.80
N ASN A 220 9.71 -30.33 -33.09
CA ASN A 220 10.96 -29.72 -32.63
C ASN A 220 11.88 -29.22 -33.77
N ALA A 221 11.74 -29.74 -34.99
CA ALA A 221 12.48 -29.30 -36.16
C ALA A 221 11.78 -28.12 -36.88
N THR A 222 10.44 -28.06 -36.81
CA THR A 222 9.64 -26.89 -37.17
C THR A 222 10.02 -25.71 -36.27
N PHE A 223 10.27 -25.96 -34.97
CA PHE A 223 10.81 -24.96 -34.06
C PHE A 223 12.23 -24.51 -34.44
N ASP A 224 13.12 -25.42 -34.83
CA ASP A 224 14.46 -25.03 -35.29
C ASP A 224 14.40 -24.18 -36.59
N GLN A 225 13.41 -24.42 -37.46
CA GLN A 225 13.11 -23.56 -38.62
C GLN A 225 12.55 -22.18 -38.19
N PHE A 226 11.65 -22.15 -37.19
CA PHE A 226 11.13 -20.90 -36.62
C PHE A 226 12.23 -20.05 -35.99
N MET A 227 13.10 -20.65 -35.18
CA MET A 227 14.27 -19.96 -34.61
C MET A 227 15.23 -19.47 -35.70
N THR A 228 15.43 -20.24 -36.77
CA THR A 228 16.22 -19.83 -37.93
C THR A 228 15.61 -18.61 -38.63
N ALA A 229 14.30 -18.61 -38.88
CA ALA A 229 13.60 -17.49 -39.50
C ALA A 229 13.62 -16.23 -38.60
N ALA A 230 13.30 -16.38 -37.31
CA ALA A 230 13.35 -15.28 -36.35
C ALA A 230 14.75 -14.65 -36.29
N THR A 231 15.80 -15.48 -36.18
CA THR A 231 17.20 -15.01 -36.17
C THR A 231 17.58 -14.29 -37.47
N ALA A 232 17.13 -14.76 -38.63
CA ALA A 232 17.42 -14.12 -39.92
C ALA A 232 16.81 -12.71 -40.05
N HIS A 233 15.70 -12.45 -39.36
CA HIS A 233 15.03 -11.14 -39.27
C HIS A 233 15.44 -10.34 -38.01
N GLY A 234 16.40 -10.83 -37.21
CA GLY A 234 16.85 -10.18 -35.98
C GLY A 234 15.85 -10.21 -34.82
N LEU A 235 14.78 -10.99 -34.95
CA LEU A 235 13.74 -11.16 -33.94
C LEU A 235 14.25 -12.03 -32.79
N ARG A 236 14.08 -11.54 -31.56
CA ARG A 236 14.24 -12.35 -30.34
C ARG A 236 12.99 -13.19 -30.10
N VAL A 237 13.14 -14.32 -29.42
CA VAL A 237 12.03 -15.22 -29.06
C VAL A 237 11.98 -15.40 -27.55
N ILE A 238 10.82 -15.13 -26.95
CA ILE A 238 10.46 -15.45 -25.57
C ILE A 238 9.43 -16.59 -25.62
N LEU A 239 9.62 -17.63 -24.81
CA LEU A 239 8.64 -18.70 -24.64
C LEU A 239 7.95 -18.64 -23.27
N ASP A 240 6.76 -19.21 -23.22
CA ASP A 240 6.00 -19.42 -21.99
C ASP A 240 6.53 -20.62 -21.18
N GLY A 241 6.86 -20.37 -19.92
CA GLY A 241 7.45 -21.31 -18.96
C GLY A 241 6.46 -21.71 -17.89
N VAL A 242 5.61 -22.69 -18.21
CA VAL A 242 4.52 -23.18 -17.34
C VAL A 242 5.04 -24.13 -16.27
N PHE A 243 5.72 -23.57 -15.27
CA PHE A 243 6.53 -24.34 -14.31
C PHE A 243 5.84 -24.57 -12.95
N ASN A 244 4.68 -23.95 -12.70
CA ASN A 244 3.87 -24.17 -11.49
C ASN A 244 3.11 -25.51 -11.53
N HIS A 245 2.57 -25.85 -12.71
CA HIS A 245 1.68 -27.00 -12.89
C HIS A 245 1.93 -27.69 -14.25
N ALA A 246 1.50 -28.94 -14.38
CA ALA A 246 1.46 -29.70 -15.64
C ALA A 246 0.03 -30.09 -15.99
N GLY A 247 -0.21 -30.60 -17.20
CA GLY A 247 -1.49 -31.20 -17.55
C GLY A 247 -1.79 -32.47 -16.74
N SER A 248 -3.05 -32.67 -16.36
CA SER A 248 -3.51 -33.90 -15.71
C SER A 248 -3.32 -35.14 -16.60
N ASP A 249 -3.44 -34.99 -17.92
CA ASP A 249 -3.23 -36.03 -18.92
C ASP A 249 -1.79 -36.04 -19.48
N SER A 250 -0.84 -35.46 -18.75
CA SER A 250 0.59 -35.46 -19.08
C SER A 250 1.24 -36.82 -18.83
N LYS A 251 2.36 -37.11 -19.48
CA LYS A 251 3.17 -38.32 -19.17
C LYS A 251 3.72 -38.35 -17.73
N TYR A 252 3.67 -37.21 -17.05
CA TYR A 252 4.06 -37.06 -15.65
C TYR A 252 2.95 -37.52 -14.71
N MET A 253 1.67 -37.45 -15.12
CA MET A 253 0.50 -37.74 -14.29
C MET A 253 -0.33 -38.95 -14.78
N ASP A 254 -0.60 -39.07 -16.08
CA ASP A 254 -1.60 -39.99 -16.70
C ASP A 254 -2.90 -40.08 -15.90
N GLY A 255 -3.45 -38.91 -15.54
CA GLY A 255 -4.54 -38.76 -14.57
C GLY A 255 -5.86 -39.43 -14.95
N TYR A 256 -6.02 -39.80 -16.22
CA TYR A 256 -7.26 -40.34 -16.76
C TYR A 256 -7.14 -41.79 -17.27
N GLY A 257 -5.96 -42.41 -17.20
CA GLY A 257 -5.75 -43.81 -17.62
C GLY A 257 -6.06 -44.05 -19.11
N LEU A 258 -5.92 -43.02 -19.96
CA LEU A 258 -6.27 -43.07 -21.38
C LEU A 258 -5.25 -43.87 -22.23
N ASN A 259 -4.18 -44.39 -21.60
CA ASN A 259 -3.07 -45.07 -22.27
C ASN A 259 -2.48 -44.20 -23.40
N ARG A 260 -2.37 -42.89 -23.13
CA ARG A 260 -1.78 -41.91 -24.05
C ARG A 260 -0.24 -41.98 -24.04
N TRP A 261 0.34 -42.39 -22.91
CA TRP A 261 1.80 -42.43 -22.69
C TRP A 261 2.32 -43.86 -22.39
N PRO A 262 2.07 -44.87 -23.26
CA PRO A 262 2.36 -46.29 -22.96
C PRO A 262 3.85 -46.68 -22.90
N ALA A 263 4.76 -45.70 -22.86
CA ALA A 263 6.20 -45.86 -22.67
C ALA A 263 6.70 -45.20 -21.36
N ASP A 264 5.86 -44.37 -20.73
CA ASP A 264 6.10 -43.75 -19.43
C ASP A 264 5.27 -44.49 -18.35
N ILE A 265 5.36 -44.03 -17.10
CA ILE A 265 4.47 -44.46 -16.00
C ILE A 265 4.11 -43.22 -15.19
N GLY A 266 2.95 -42.62 -15.47
CA GLY A 266 2.48 -41.37 -14.87
C GLY A 266 2.14 -41.53 -13.39
N ALA A 267 2.13 -40.44 -12.62
CA ALA A 267 1.90 -40.46 -11.17
C ALA A 267 0.62 -41.21 -10.74
N CYS A 268 -0.44 -41.28 -11.57
CA CYS A 268 -1.65 -42.04 -11.25
C CYS A 268 -1.58 -43.55 -11.49
N GLU A 269 -0.57 -44.06 -12.19
CA GLU A 269 -0.41 -45.49 -12.47
C GLU A 269 0.28 -46.26 -11.33
N GLY A 270 0.69 -45.56 -10.26
CA GLY A 270 1.15 -46.16 -9.01
C GLY A 270 2.27 -45.37 -8.32
N PRO A 271 2.90 -45.92 -7.27
CA PRO A 271 4.03 -45.29 -6.59
C PRO A 271 5.30 -45.30 -7.45
N ASN A 272 5.49 -44.23 -8.22
CA ASN A 272 6.62 -44.02 -9.13
C ASN A 272 7.31 -42.64 -8.89
N PRO A 273 8.42 -42.29 -9.55
CA PRO A 273 9.17 -41.05 -9.28
C PRO A 273 8.38 -39.75 -9.42
N TYR A 274 7.37 -39.68 -10.29
CA TYR A 274 6.55 -38.48 -10.47
C TYR A 274 5.54 -38.27 -9.34
N ARG A 275 5.22 -39.31 -8.55
CA ARG A 275 4.23 -39.22 -7.48
C ARG A 275 4.62 -38.24 -6.36
N SER A 276 5.92 -37.99 -6.18
CA SER A 276 6.48 -36.98 -5.27
C SER A 276 6.81 -35.64 -5.94
N TRP A 277 6.49 -35.47 -7.24
CA TRP A 277 6.63 -34.19 -7.93
C TRP A 277 5.42 -33.28 -7.71
N PHE A 278 4.24 -33.85 -7.44
CA PHE A 278 2.96 -33.12 -7.36
C PHE A 278 2.46 -32.95 -5.93
N THR A 279 1.86 -31.79 -5.66
CA THR A 279 1.28 -31.48 -4.36
C THR A 279 0.06 -32.37 -4.13
N THR A 280 0.04 -33.15 -3.05
CA THR A 280 -1.12 -33.99 -2.67
C THR A 280 -2.26 -33.08 -2.20
N GLY A 281 -3.49 -33.35 -2.67
CA GLY A 281 -4.64 -32.47 -2.45
C GLY A 281 -5.97 -33.18 -2.68
N GLY A 282 -7.04 -32.42 -2.94
CA GLY A 282 -8.41 -32.94 -3.05
C GLY A 282 -9.07 -32.79 -4.42
N SER A 283 -8.38 -32.26 -5.44
CA SER A 283 -8.99 -31.90 -6.73
C SER A 283 -9.52 -33.11 -7.49
N GLY A 284 -10.65 -32.91 -8.16
CA GLY A 284 -11.10 -33.78 -9.25
C GLY A 284 -11.57 -35.18 -8.87
N SER A 285 -11.60 -36.06 -9.87
CA SER A 285 -11.88 -37.49 -9.75
C SER A 285 -10.80 -38.22 -8.95
N GLY A 286 -9.52 -37.99 -9.29
CA GLY A 286 -8.36 -38.62 -8.68
C GLY A 286 -7.86 -39.85 -9.43
N CYS A 287 -6.70 -40.37 -9.02
CA CYS A 287 -6.11 -41.57 -9.61
C CYS A 287 -6.92 -42.83 -9.30
N THR A 288 -6.74 -43.88 -10.11
CA THR A 288 -7.42 -45.17 -9.91
C THR A 288 -7.07 -45.88 -8.60
N ASP A 289 -5.94 -45.51 -7.97
CA ASP A 289 -5.53 -46.01 -6.65
C ASP A 289 -6.10 -45.19 -5.47
N GLY A 290 -6.88 -44.14 -5.74
CA GLY A 290 -7.55 -43.29 -4.75
C GLY A 290 -6.76 -42.08 -4.27
N TRP A 291 -5.52 -41.86 -4.71
CA TRP A 291 -4.79 -40.62 -4.42
C TRP A 291 -5.27 -39.45 -5.27
N LYS A 292 -5.05 -38.24 -4.76
CA LYS A 292 -5.49 -36.97 -5.36
C LYS A 292 -4.42 -35.90 -5.21
N TRP A 293 -4.41 -34.98 -6.17
CA TRP A 293 -3.52 -33.83 -6.23
C TRP A 293 -4.22 -32.53 -5.83
N LYS A 294 -3.43 -31.48 -5.59
CA LYS A 294 -3.89 -30.09 -5.61
C LYS A 294 -3.79 -29.60 -7.06
N GLY A 295 -4.91 -29.24 -7.66
CA GLY A 295 -4.93 -28.49 -8.90
C GLY A 295 -4.76 -26.98 -8.63
N TRP A 296 -4.13 -26.25 -9.54
CA TRP A 296 -4.02 -24.80 -9.44
C TRP A 296 -5.42 -24.16 -9.43
N TYR A 297 -5.69 -23.25 -8.49
CA TYR A 297 -7.03 -22.77 -8.13
C TYR A 297 -8.12 -23.86 -8.00
N GLY A 298 -7.73 -25.11 -7.71
CA GLY A 298 -8.61 -26.27 -7.60
C GLY A 298 -8.85 -27.04 -8.90
N TYR A 299 -8.48 -26.51 -10.07
CA TYR A 299 -8.74 -27.12 -11.39
C TYR A 299 -8.08 -28.49 -11.53
N GLU A 300 -8.89 -29.53 -11.68
CA GLU A 300 -8.42 -30.92 -11.85
C GLU A 300 -7.42 -31.10 -13.00
N THR A 301 -7.59 -30.33 -14.08
CA THR A 301 -6.79 -30.41 -15.31
C THR A 301 -5.34 -29.95 -15.19
N ILE A 302 -4.97 -29.27 -14.10
CA ILE A 302 -3.65 -28.66 -13.92
C ILE A 302 -3.08 -28.92 -12.50
N PRO A 303 -2.62 -30.16 -12.21
CA PRO A 303 -1.88 -30.49 -10.99
C PRO A 303 -0.64 -29.61 -10.75
N GLU A 304 -0.57 -29.01 -9.56
CA GLU A 304 0.58 -28.24 -9.09
C GLU A 304 1.76 -29.13 -8.72
N PHE A 305 2.96 -28.67 -9.07
CA PHE A 305 4.21 -29.25 -8.59
C PHE A 305 4.50 -28.87 -7.13
N VAL A 306 5.39 -29.63 -6.50
CA VAL A 306 6.06 -29.27 -5.25
C VAL A 306 7.34 -28.51 -5.63
N ASP A 307 7.30 -27.18 -5.60
CA ASP A 307 8.42 -26.31 -5.98
C ASP A 307 9.67 -26.50 -5.10
N ALA A 308 9.51 -26.96 -3.86
CA ALA A 308 10.59 -27.37 -2.97
C ALA A 308 11.26 -28.71 -3.34
N SER A 309 10.70 -29.48 -4.28
CA SER A 309 11.21 -30.80 -4.66
C SER A 309 12.50 -30.73 -5.47
N ALA A 310 13.53 -31.43 -5.00
CA ALA A 310 14.84 -31.45 -5.66
C ALA A 310 14.78 -32.03 -7.08
N ASP A 311 13.91 -33.03 -7.33
CA ASP A 311 13.76 -33.65 -8.64
C ASP A 311 13.04 -32.74 -9.63
N VAL A 312 12.02 -32.00 -9.17
CA VAL A 312 11.31 -30.98 -9.96
C VAL A 312 12.26 -29.85 -10.34
N ARG A 313 13.08 -29.37 -9.40
CA ARG A 313 14.12 -28.36 -9.68
C ARG A 313 15.19 -28.88 -10.64
N ALA A 314 15.62 -30.14 -10.52
CA ALA A 314 16.54 -30.80 -11.46
C ALA A 314 15.96 -30.91 -12.87
N PHE A 315 14.66 -31.19 -12.98
CA PHE A 315 13.93 -31.26 -14.23
C PHE A 315 13.77 -29.89 -14.90
N PHE A 316 13.40 -28.85 -14.16
CA PHE A 316 13.13 -27.53 -14.74
C PHE A 316 14.37 -26.65 -14.94
N TYR A 317 15.36 -26.63 -14.04
CA TYR A 317 16.52 -25.71 -14.15
C TYR A 317 17.86 -26.11 -13.52
N ARG A 318 17.97 -27.14 -12.67
CA ARG A 318 19.28 -27.50 -12.06
C ARG A 318 20.11 -28.52 -12.87
N ASP A 319 19.56 -29.03 -13.98
CA ASP A 319 20.02 -30.23 -14.71
C ASP A 319 20.03 -31.50 -13.83
N GLY A 320 20.31 -32.66 -14.44
CA GLY A 320 20.57 -33.92 -13.74
C GLY A 320 19.35 -34.82 -13.47
N SER A 321 18.13 -34.38 -13.81
CA SER A 321 16.95 -35.25 -13.78
C SER A 321 17.11 -36.44 -14.74
N ALA A 322 16.67 -37.63 -14.33
CA ALA A 322 16.67 -38.83 -15.17
C ALA A 322 15.61 -38.77 -16.29
N GLN A 323 14.63 -37.88 -16.15
CA GLN A 323 13.51 -37.65 -17.06
C GLN A 323 13.83 -36.54 -18.09
N SER A 324 14.94 -35.82 -17.90
CA SER A 324 15.47 -34.83 -18.84
C SER A 324 16.23 -35.50 -20.00
N PRO A 325 15.97 -35.16 -21.27
CA PRO A 325 16.75 -35.62 -22.42
C PRO A 325 18.25 -35.29 -22.26
N GLY A 326 19.07 -36.34 -22.10
CA GLY A 326 20.51 -36.19 -21.85
C GLY A 326 20.87 -35.50 -20.53
N GLY A 327 19.94 -35.48 -19.56
CA GLY A 327 20.13 -34.80 -18.27
C GLY A 327 20.03 -33.28 -18.31
N LYS A 328 19.63 -32.67 -19.44
CA LYS A 328 19.44 -31.21 -19.57
C LYS A 328 18.04 -30.81 -19.14
N SER A 329 17.97 -29.88 -18.19
CA SER A 329 16.72 -29.30 -17.70
C SER A 329 15.92 -28.56 -18.79
N VAL A 330 14.62 -28.38 -18.58
CA VAL A 330 13.70 -27.70 -19.53
C VAL A 330 14.25 -26.33 -19.92
N THR A 331 14.61 -25.53 -18.92
CA THR A 331 15.14 -24.16 -19.14
C THR A 331 16.39 -24.18 -20.01
N ARG A 332 17.32 -25.10 -19.72
CA ARG A 332 18.56 -25.27 -20.50
C ARG A 332 18.30 -25.74 -21.93
N TYR A 333 17.43 -26.73 -22.11
CA TYR A 333 17.19 -27.37 -23.40
C TYR A 333 16.70 -26.37 -24.47
N TRP A 334 15.78 -25.48 -24.11
CA TRP A 334 15.28 -24.47 -25.05
C TRP A 334 16.22 -23.26 -25.21
N LEU A 335 17.03 -22.93 -24.19
CA LEU A 335 18.10 -21.93 -24.33
C LEU A 335 19.22 -22.40 -25.28
N GLU A 336 19.57 -23.69 -25.27
CA GLU A 336 20.47 -24.27 -26.28
C GLU A 336 19.84 -24.33 -27.69
N LYS A 337 18.51 -24.21 -27.82
CA LYS A 337 17.79 -23.95 -29.09
C LYS A 337 17.70 -22.46 -29.46
N GLY A 338 18.28 -21.56 -28.65
CA GLY A 338 18.52 -20.16 -29.01
C GLY A 338 17.44 -19.15 -28.61
N ILE A 339 16.50 -19.49 -27.73
CA ILE A 339 15.52 -18.51 -27.23
C ILE A 339 16.21 -17.41 -26.42
N ALA A 340 15.67 -16.20 -26.45
CA ALA A 340 16.20 -15.03 -25.74
C ALA A 340 15.79 -14.99 -24.25
N GLY A 341 14.82 -15.81 -23.84
CA GLY A 341 14.42 -15.97 -22.45
C GLY A 341 13.00 -16.50 -22.30
N TRP A 342 12.45 -16.33 -21.10
CA TRP A 342 11.18 -16.92 -20.66
C TRP A 342 10.24 -15.87 -20.07
N ARG A 343 8.94 -15.99 -20.39
CA ARG A 343 7.82 -15.51 -19.56
C ARG A 343 7.44 -16.67 -18.67
N PHE A 344 7.50 -16.52 -17.35
CA PHE A 344 7.08 -17.56 -16.41
C PHE A 344 5.60 -17.37 -16.08
N ASP A 345 4.82 -18.42 -16.35
CA ASP A 345 3.40 -18.47 -16.03
C ASP A 345 3.18 -18.43 -14.53
N VAL A 346 2.17 -17.67 -14.09
CA VAL A 346 1.69 -17.59 -12.70
C VAL A 346 2.83 -17.46 -11.66
N ALA A 347 3.89 -16.72 -12.02
CA ALA A 347 5.17 -16.75 -11.32
C ALA A 347 5.10 -16.31 -9.85
N GLN A 348 4.08 -15.54 -9.49
CA GLN A 348 3.76 -15.14 -8.12
C GLN A 348 3.37 -16.31 -7.19
N ASP A 349 2.86 -17.41 -7.74
CA ASP A 349 2.38 -18.57 -6.97
C ASP A 349 3.49 -19.60 -6.71
N ILE A 350 4.66 -19.43 -7.34
CA ILE A 350 5.88 -20.21 -7.08
C ILE A 350 6.76 -19.44 -6.09
N THR A 351 7.30 -20.11 -5.06
CA THR A 351 8.01 -19.40 -3.99
C THR A 351 9.26 -18.66 -4.47
N HIS A 352 9.60 -17.55 -3.82
CA HIS A 352 10.83 -16.81 -4.08
C HIS A 352 12.12 -17.65 -3.98
N ASP A 353 12.12 -18.73 -3.16
CA ASP A 353 13.24 -19.67 -3.07
C ASP A 353 13.40 -20.55 -4.32
N TRP A 354 12.41 -20.62 -5.21
CA TRP A 354 12.58 -21.13 -6.58
C TRP A 354 13.32 -20.11 -7.45
N TRP A 355 12.85 -18.86 -7.51
CA TRP A 355 13.43 -17.83 -8.37
C TRP A 355 14.89 -17.49 -8.02
N ARG A 356 15.21 -17.39 -6.72
CA ARG A 356 16.58 -17.18 -6.22
C ARG A 356 17.54 -18.31 -6.56
N ASP A 357 17.04 -19.54 -6.55
CA ASP A 357 17.82 -20.74 -6.86
C ASP A 357 17.95 -20.96 -8.37
N MET A 358 16.95 -20.55 -9.16
CA MET A 358 16.94 -20.64 -10.62
C MET A 358 17.82 -19.59 -11.30
N ARG A 359 17.79 -18.32 -10.85
CA ARG A 359 18.48 -17.21 -11.52
C ARG A 359 19.98 -17.45 -11.79
N PRO A 360 20.79 -18.01 -10.86
CA PRO A 360 22.19 -18.31 -11.13
C PRO A 360 22.39 -19.27 -12.32
N TYR A 361 21.50 -20.24 -12.52
CA TYR A 361 21.61 -21.17 -13.64
C TYR A 361 21.34 -20.47 -14.97
N VAL A 362 20.27 -19.66 -15.03
CA VAL A 362 19.90 -18.84 -16.20
C VAL A 362 20.97 -17.81 -16.55
N LYS A 363 21.45 -17.06 -15.57
CA LYS A 363 22.35 -15.93 -15.78
C LYS A 363 23.82 -16.32 -15.92
N THR A 364 24.22 -17.52 -15.47
CA THR A 364 25.65 -17.89 -15.37
C THR A 364 25.99 -19.31 -15.80
N VAL A 365 25.14 -20.32 -15.56
CA VAL A 365 25.52 -21.74 -15.77
C VAL A 365 25.28 -22.22 -17.21
N TYR A 366 24.11 -21.95 -17.78
CA TYR A 366 23.78 -22.34 -19.17
C TYR A 366 23.40 -21.17 -20.10
N GLY A 367 23.04 -20.00 -19.55
CA GLY A 367 22.70 -18.82 -20.32
C GLY A 367 23.74 -17.70 -20.17
N SER A 368 23.26 -16.47 -20.00
CA SER A 368 24.08 -15.27 -19.79
C SER A 368 23.25 -14.17 -19.11
N SER A 369 23.88 -13.03 -18.79
CA SER A 369 23.16 -11.83 -18.31
C SER A 369 22.00 -11.42 -19.23
N GLU A 370 22.15 -11.65 -20.54
CA GLU A 370 21.23 -11.24 -21.60
C GLU A 370 20.03 -12.18 -21.79
N VAL A 371 19.95 -13.30 -21.06
CA VAL A 371 18.79 -14.19 -21.09
C VAL A 371 17.70 -13.62 -20.18
N LEU A 372 16.52 -13.34 -20.73
CA LEU A 372 15.40 -12.75 -19.99
C LEU A 372 14.73 -13.74 -19.04
N MET A 373 14.53 -13.29 -17.80
CA MET A 373 13.61 -13.87 -16.81
C MET A 373 12.48 -12.87 -16.53
N LEU A 374 11.30 -13.12 -17.11
CA LEU A 374 10.13 -12.25 -16.99
C LEU A 374 9.01 -13.00 -16.26
N GLY A 375 8.42 -12.42 -15.23
CA GLY A 375 7.33 -13.05 -14.46
C GLY A 375 5.94 -12.59 -14.88
N GLU A 376 4.97 -13.49 -14.82
CA GLU A 376 3.59 -13.09 -14.55
C GLU A 376 3.41 -12.78 -13.06
N VAL A 377 3.03 -11.54 -12.76
CA VAL A 377 2.64 -11.10 -11.42
C VAL A 377 1.37 -10.24 -11.58
N THR A 378 0.26 -10.70 -11.03
CA THR A 378 -1.09 -10.13 -11.21
C THR A 378 -1.66 -9.49 -9.94
N GLY A 379 -1.08 -9.75 -8.77
CA GLY A 379 -1.49 -9.21 -7.46
C GLY A 379 -1.29 -7.69 -7.24
N GLY A 380 -1.40 -6.88 -8.29
CA GLY A 380 -1.13 -5.44 -8.27
C GLY A 380 0.35 -5.10 -8.37
N CYS A 381 0.69 -3.86 -8.01
CA CYS A 381 1.98 -3.25 -8.40
C CYS A 381 3.08 -3.43 -7.36
N TYR A 382 2.73 -3.45 -6.07
CA TYR A 382 3.69 -3.60 -4.99
C TYR A 382 4.48 -4.91 -5.08
N PRO A 383 3.87 -6.09 -5.37
CA PRO A 383 4.61 -7.35 -5.53
C PRO A 383 5.73 -7.32 -6.59
N TYR A 384 5.71 -6.37 -7.54
CA TYR A 384 6.78 -6.28 -8.53
C TYR A 384 8.14 -5.96 -7.88
N GLN A 385 8.17 -5.22 -6.76
CA GLN A 385 9.43 -4.93 -6.05
C GLN A 385 10.05 -6.22 -5.46
N ASP A 386 9.20 -7.20 -5.12
CA ASP A 386 9.57 -8.42 -4.41
C ASP A 386 10.08 -9.48 -5.40
N PHE A 387 9.50 -9.57 -6.60
CA PHE A 387 9.93 -10.48 -7.67
C PHE A 387 10.97 -9.88 -8.64
N VAL A 388 10.86 -8.60 -9.01
CA VAL A 388 11.73 -7.93 -10.00
C VAL A 388 12.99 -7.35 -9.31
N ASN A 389 13.73 -8.24 -8.64
CA ASN A 389 14.90 -7.92 -7.84
C ASN A 389 16.19 -8.60 -8.35
N ALA A 390 17.35 -8.10 -7.92
CA ALA A 390 18.66 -8.55 -8.40
C ALA A 390 18.93 -10.07 -8.25
N GLY A 391 18.26 -10.73 -7.31
CA GLY A 391 18.31 -12.16 -7.04
C GLY A 391 17.26 -13.01 -7.76
N GLU A 392 16.23 -12.43 -8.39
CA GLU A 392 15.07 -13.18 -8.90
C GLU A 392 14.75 -12.88 -10.39
N LEU A 393 13.78 -12.03 -10.71
CA LEU A 393 13.34 -11.75 -12.09
C LEU A 393 13.90 -10.42 -12.62
N ASP A 394 14.02 -10.28 -13.93
CA ASP A 394 14.47 -9.03 -14.58
C ASP A 394 13.33 -8.06 -14.92
N SER A 395 12.11 -8.58 -15.01
CA SER A 395 10.92 -7.88 -15.50
C SER A 395 9.66 -8.64 -15.10
N ALA A 396 8.50 -8.00 -15.20
CA ALA A 396 7.20 -8.66 -15.11
C ALA A 396 6.21 -8.09 -16.14
N MET A 397 5.12 -8.84 -16.37
CA MET A 397 3.96 -8.38 -17.13
C MET A 397 3.32 -7.19 -16.39
N ASN A 398 3.47 -5.98 -16.93
CA ASN A 398 3.10 -4.74 -16.26
C ASN A 398 1.59 -4.44 -16.38
N TYR A 399 0.78 -5.28 -15.75
CA TYR A 399 -0.67 -5.14 -15.67
C TYR A 399 -1.09 -3.82 -14.99
N CYS A 400 -0.25 -3.24 -14.13
CA CYS A 400 -0.50 -1.90 -13.58
C CYS A 400 -0.43 -0.79 -14.65
N PHE A 401 0.58 -0.82 -15.53
CA PHE A 401 0.65 0.08 -16.67
C PHE A 401 -0.59 -0.04 -17.58
N ARG A 402 -1.02 -1.28 -17.89
CA ARG A 402 -2.27 -1.55 -18.63
C ARG A 402 -3.45 -0.82 -17.99
N ASP A 403 -3.62 -0.97 -16.68
CA ASP A 403 -4.79 -0.49 -15.97
C ASP A 403 -4.86 1.04 -15.93
N TRP A 404 -3.76 1.71 -15.58
CA TRP A 404 -3.75 3.18 -15.56
C TRP A 404 -3.83 3.81 -16.94
N LEU A 405 -3.25 3.16 -17.96
CA LEU A 405 -3.34 3.64 -19.33
C LEU A 405 -4.75 3.46 -19.89
N ARG A 406 -5.42 2.33 -19.61
CA ARG A 406 -6.85 2.16 -19.89
C ARG A 406 -7.66 3.24 -19.19
N ASP A 407 -7.50 3.41 -17.88
CA ASP A 407 -8.34 4.30 -17.09
C ASP A 407 -8.13 5.77 -17.49
N TYR A 408 -6.91 6.17 -17.83
CA TYR A 408 -6.65 7.43 -18.51
C TYR A 408 -7.36 7.47 -19.87
N ALA A 409 -7.04 6.57 -20.82
CA ALA A 409 -7.60 6.60 -22.17
C ALA A 409 -9.14 6.50 -22.23
N ASN A 410 -9.81 6.00 -21.19
CA ASN A 410 -11.28 5.96 -21.04
C ASN A 410 -11.89 7.26 -20.47
N GLY A 411 -11.10 8.33 -20.30
CA GLY A 411 -11.54 9.64 -19.78
C GLY A 411 -11.03 10.01 -18.38
N GLY A 412 -10.12 9.22 -17.79
CA GLY A 412 -9.55 9.48 -16.47
C GLY A 412 -8.70 10.76 -16.38
N SER A 413 -8.57 11.27 -15.15
CA SER A 413 -7.85 12.51 -14.88
C SER A 413 -6.34 12.40 -15.17
N PRO A 414 -5.71 13.39 -15.85
CA PRO A 414 -4.26 13.51 -15.96
C PRO A 414 -3.54 13.42 -14.60
N ALA A 415 -4.14 13.95 -13.52
CA ALA A 415 -3.54 13.93 -12.19
C ALA A 415 -3.57 12.53 -11.55
N SER A 416 -4.60 11.72 -11.85
CA SER A 416 -4.68 10.33 -11.40
C SER A 416 -3.67 9.46 -12.15
N PHE A 417 -3.52 9.68 -13.46
CA PHE A 417 -2.49 9.02 -14.25
C PHE A 417 -1.09 9.35 -13.73
N ASP A 418 -0.78 10.64 -13.52
CA ASP A 418 0.53 11.05 -12.98
C ASP A 418 0.79 10.47 -11.59
N ALA A 419 -0.18 10.51 -10.67
CA ALA A 419 -0.01 9.94 -9.34
C ALA A 419 0.33 8.43 -9.38
N SER A 420 -0.37 7.64 -10.19
CA SER A 420 -0.06 6.23 -10.40
C SER A 420 1.32 6.02 -11.02
N TRP A 421 1.66 6.82 -12.03
CA TRP A 421 2.96 6.81 -12.70
C TRP A 421 4.13 7.11 -11.74
N GLN A 422 4.04 8.17 -10.94
CA GLN A 422 5.06 8.55 -9.96
C GLN A 422 5.21 7.48 -8.87
N ASN A 423 4.09 6.93 -8.38
CA ASN A 423 4.11 5.82 -7.42
C ASN A 423 4.85 4.61 -8.00
N PHE A 424 4.56 4.22 -9.24
CA PHE A 424 5.25 3.12 -9.93
C PHE A 424 6.75 3.35 -10.06
N ARG A 425 7.15 4.56 -10.44
CA ARG A 425 8.56 4.93 -10.63
C ARG A 425 9.40 4.72 -9.36
N ASN A 426 8.77 4.78 -8.19
CA ASN A 426 9.41 4.61 -6.89
C ASN A 426 9.50 3.14 -6.41
N LEU A 427 8.78 2.19 -7.04
CA LEU A 427 8.79 0.77 -6.65
C LEU A 427 10.01 0.01 -7.21
N LEU A 428 10.53 0.43 -8.37
CA LEU A 428 11.56 -0.32 -9.11
C LEU A 428 12.83 0.50 -9.31
N PRO A 429 14.02 -0.13 -9.26
CA PRO A 429 15.27 0.54 -9.59
C PRO A 429 15.37 0.82 -11.11
N PRO A 430 16.29 1.73 -11.54
CA PRO A 430 16.28 2.27 -12.89
C PRO A 430 16.39 1.23 -14.02
N SER A 431 17.28 0.24 -13.91
CA SER A 431 17.56 -0.67 -15.03
C SER A 431 16.40 -1.62 -15.35
N PRO A 432 15.76 -2.30 -14.38
CA PRO A 432 14.55 -3.11 -14.63
C PRO A 432 13.34 -2.28 -15.04
N TRP A 433 13.19 -1.06 -14.51
CA TRP A 433 12.05 -0.18 -14.85
C TRP A 433 12.00 0.13 -16.36
N TYR A 434 13.14 0.34 -17.02
CA TYR A 434 13.22 0.47 -18.48
C TYR A 434 12.82 -0.80 -19.25
N GLY A 435 12.81 -1.97 -18.60
CA GLY A 435 12.53 -3.29 -19.18
C GLY A 435 11.20 -3.93 -18.78
N MET A 436 10.34 -3.26 -18.01
CA MET A 436 9.01 -3.75 -17.64
C MET A 436 8.12 -3.97 -18.88
N MET A 437 7.43 -5.10 -18.99
CA MET A 437 6.62 -5.44 -20.16
C MET A 437 5.29 -4.68 -20.14
N ASN A 438 5.26 -3.52 -20.78
CA ASN A 438 4.13 -2.61 -20.87
C ASN A 438 3.10 -3.09 -21.90
N LEU A 439 2.30 -4.09 -21.52
CA LEU A 439 1.15 -4.55 -22.28
C LEU A 439 -0.07 -3.61 -22.17
N ILE A 440 -0.97 -3.70 -23.14
CA ILE A 440 -2.29 -3.04 -23.14
C ILE A 440 -3.46 -4.03 -23.24
N SER A 441 -3.23 -5.17 -23.88
CA SER A 441 -4.09 -6.35 -23.84
C SER A 441 -3.22 -7.60 -23.64
N SER A 442 -3.85 -8.73 -23.35
CA SER A 442 -3.21 -10.04 -23.27
C SER A 442 -4.24 -11.13 -23.54
N HIS A 443 -3.78 -12.37 -23.64
CA HIS A 443 -4.65 -13.53 -23.69
C HIS A 443 -5.49 -13.79 -22.42
N ASP A 444 -5.27 -13.08 -21.31
CA ASP A 444 -6.03 -13.27 -20.04
C ASP A 444 -6.78 -12.00 -19.60
N SER A 445 -6.70 -10.93 -20.40
CA SER A 445 -7.48 -9.71 -20.21
C SER A 445 -8.36 -9.44 -21.42
N PRO A 446 -9.48 -8.71 -21.28
CA PRO A 446 -10.18 -8.17 -22.42
C PRO A 446 -9.27 -7.34 -23.32
N ARG A 447 -9.60 -7.27 -24.62
CA ARG A 447 -8.94 -6.38 -25.58
C ARG A 447 -9.16 -4.93 -25.15
N LEU A 448 -8.12 -4.10 -25.15
CA LEU A 448 -8.22 -2.70 -24.72
C LEU A 448 -9.31 -1.96 -25.50
N LEU A 449 -9.44 -2.22 -26.81
CA LEU A 449 -10.51 -1.65 -27.66
C LEU A 449 -11.92 -1.91 -27.10
N SER A 450 -12.17 -3.11 -26.57
CA SER A 450 -13.45 -3.45 -25.92
C SER A 450 -13.66 -2.67 -24.63
N GLN A 451 -12.60 -2.50 -23.82
CA GLN A 451 -12.65 -1.74 -22.57
C GLN A 451 -12.84 -0.23 -22.81
N LEU A 452 -12.44 0.24 -24.00
CA LEU A 452 -12.64 1.60 -24.50
C LEU A 452 -13.95 1.73 -25.33
N ASN A 453 -14.91 0.81 -25.17
CA ASN A 453 -16.22 0.85 -25.83
C ASN A 453 -16.17 0.88 -27.38
N GLN A 454 -15.16 0.24 -27.97
CA GLN A 454 -14.87 0.23 -29.42
C GLN A 454 -14.42 1.59 -30.00
N ASP A 455 -14.00 2.53 -29.16
CA ASP A 455 -13.48 3.85 -29.58
C ASP A 455 -12.01 3.75 -30.03
N THR A 456 -11.77 3.70 -31.34
CA THR A 456 -10.42 3.59 -31.92
C THR A 456 -9.54 4.79 -31.58
N ASN A 457 -10.09 6.01 -31.47
CA ASN A 457 -9.29 7.20 -31.12
C ASN A 457 -8.67 7.06 -29.73
N ARG A 458 -9.39 6.44 -28.78
CA ARG A 458 -8.85 6.15 -27.43
C ARG A 458 -7.76 5.09 -27.47
N LEU A 459 -7.87 4.10 -28.35
CA LEU A 459 -6.80 3.13 -28.59
C LEU A 459 -5.58 3.84 -29.22
N GLU A 460 -5.78 4.71 -30.20
CA GLU A 460 -4.70 5.48 -30.83
C GLU A 460 -3.98 6.39 -29.82
N LEU A 461 -4.72 7.07 -28.93
CA LEU A 461 -4.18 7.78 -27.75
C LEU A 461 -3.37 6.85 -26.83
N ALA A 462 -3.91 5.67 -26.50
CA ALA A 462 -3.23 4.72 -25.63
C ALA A 462 -1.91 4.24 -26.24
N VAL A 463 -1.87 3.96 -27.54
CA VAL A 463 -0.68 3.48 -28.26
C VAL A 463 0.39 4.57 -28.37
N ILE A 464 0.01 5.86 -28.49
CA ILE A 464 0.97 6.98 -28.36
C ILE A 464 1.73 6.84 -27.05
N MET A 465 1.00 6.75 -25.93
CA MET A 465 1.61 6.64 -24.60
C MET A 465 2.37 5.33 -24.40
N GLN A 466 1.86 4.21 -24.92
CA GLN A 466 2.53 2.90 -24.86
C GLN A 466 3.92 2.96 -25.50
N MET A 467 4.05 3.60 -26.66
CA MET A 467 5.33 3.67 -27.37
C MET A 467 6.26 4.78 -26.85
N THR A 468 5.72 5.85 -26.24
CA THR A 468 6.54 6.99 -25.75
C THR A 468 6.84 6.99 -24.24
N LEU A 469 6.33 6.04 -23.45
CA LEU A 469 6.68 5.86 -22.04
C LEU A 469 7.87 4.89 -21.82
N PRO A 470 8.59 4.99 -20.68
CA PRO A 470 9.60 4.02 -20.24
C PRO A 470 9.02 2.62 -19.98
N GLY A 471 9.85 1.57 -20.14
CA GLY A 471 9.43 0.16 -20.18
C GLY A 471 9.43 -0.38 -21.62
N ALA A 472 9.29 -1.70 -21.78
CA ALA A 472 9.26 -2.42 -23.06
C ALA A 472 7.81 -2.63 -23.54
N PRO A 473 7.33 -1.98 -24.61
CA PRO A 473 5.95 -2.11 -25.08
C PRO A 473 5.64 -3.54 -25.53
N SER A 474 4.45 -4.04 -25.21
CA SER A 474 3.93 -5.32 -25.70
C SER A 474 2.63 -5.15 -26.47
N VAL A 475 2.66 -5.45 -27.76
CA VAL A 475 1.50 -5.54 -28.66
C VAL A 475 0.94 -6.96 -28.58
N TYR A 476 -0.36 -7.13 -28.33
CA TYR A 476 -1.00 -8.45 -28.34
C TYR A 476 -1.70 -8.67 -29.69
N TYR A 477 -1.36 -9.74 -30.40
CA TYR A 477 -1.66 -9.92 -31.83
C TYR A 477 -3.09 -9.50 -32.21
N GLY A 478 -3.22 -8.55 -33.12
CA GLY A 478 -4.52 -8.02 -33.55
C GLY A 478 -4.96 -6.70 -32.91
N ASP A 479 -4.36 -6.26 -31.80
CA ASP A 479 -4.61 -4.92 -31.24
C ASP A 479 -4.26 -3.83 -32.27
N GLU A 480 -3.18 -4.06 -33.01
CA GLU A 480 -2.69 -3.24 -34.12
C GLU A 480 -3.55 -3.30 -35.39
N VAL A 481 -4.60 -4.12 -35.42
CA VAL A 481 -5.63 -4.11 -36.48
C VAL A 481 -7.05 -4.04 -35.89
N SER A 482 -7.17 -3.38 -34.73
CA SER A 482 -8.44 -3.11 -34.03
C SER A 482 -9.30 -4.35 -33.77
N LEU A 483 -8.68 -5.49 -33.39
CA LEU A 483 -9.38 -6.73 -33.09
C LEU A 483 -10.13 -6.65 -31.73
N PRO A 484 -11.48 -6.63 -31.70
CA PRO A 484 -12.22 -6.62 -30.45
C PRO A 484 -12.28 -8.00 -29.80
N GLY A 485 -12.57 -8.03 -28.50
CA GLY A 485 -12.72 -9.24 -27.70
C GLY A 485 -12.98 -8.94 -26.23
N SER A 486 -13.94 -9.65 -25.62
CA SER A 486 -14.29 -9.56 -24.20
C SER A 486 -13.38 -10.47 -23.34
N GLY A 487 -13.86 -11.15 -22.30
CA GLY A 487 -13.02 -12.02 -21.46
C GLY A 487 -12.51 -13.27 -22.19
N ASP A 488 -11.74 -14.13 -21.50
CA ASP A 488 -11.36 -15.46 -22.01
C ASP A 488 -12.62 -16.28 -22.35
N PRO A 489 -12.77 -16.87 -23.57
CA PRO A 489 -11.81 -16.95 -24.69
C PRO A 489 -12.02 -15.94 -25.82
N ASP A 490 -12.94 -14.99 -25.65
CA ASP A 490 -13.29 -14.00 -26.66
C ASP A 490 -12.20 -12.94 -26.92
N ASN A 491 -11.22 -12.80 -26.03
CA ASN A 491 -9.96 -12.07 -26.27
C ASN A 491 -8.96 -12.84 -27.17
N ARG A 492 -9.13 -14.17 -27.33
CA ARG A 492 -8.30 -15.08 -28.13
C ARG A 492 -8.96 -15.38 -29.50
N ARG A 493 -9.61 -14.38 -30.11
CA ARG A 493 -10.15 -14.50 -31.49
C ARG A 493 -9.04 -14.72 -32.52
N PRO A 494 -9.32 -15.40 -33.65
CA PRO A 494 -8.36 -15.49 -34.76
C PRO A 494 -7.98 -14.11 -35.31
N TYR A 495 -6.72 -13.96 -35.74
CA TYR A 495 -6.26 -12.73 -36.39
C TYR A 495 -7.02 -12.48 -37.70
N PRO A 496 -7.54 -11.27 -37.98
CA PRO A 496 -8.40 -11.00 -39.12
C PRO A 496 -7.64 -10.87 -40.45
N TRP A 497 -6.88 -11.91 -40.87
CA TRP A 497 -6.16 -11.90 -42.14
C TRP A 497 -7.11 -11.83 -43.34
N SER A 498 -6.84 -10.92 -44.27
CA SER A 498 -7.62 -10.75 -45.50
C SER A 498 -7.58 -11.95 -46.44
N ASP A 499 -6.46 -12.70 -46.48
CA ASP A 499 -6.36 -13.97 -47.21
C ASP A 499 -7.07 -15.16 -46.52
N ARG A 500 -7.60 -14.93 -45.31
CA ARG A 500 -8.46 -15.88 -44.57
C ARG A 500 -9.89 -15.34 -44.34
N GLY A 501 -10.30 -14.31 -45.07
CA GLY A 501 -11.66 -13.74 -45.02
C GLY A 501 -11.91 -12.70 -43.92
N GLY A 502 -10.89 -12.38 -43.10
CA GLY A 502 -10.95 -11.28 -42.14
C GLY A 502 -10.86 -9.90 -42.79
N SER A 503 -11.14 -8.86 -42.01
CA SER A 503 -11.00 -7.45 -42.41
C SER A 503 -10.14 -6.73 -41.37
N PRO A 504 -8.82 -6.62 -41.57
CA PRO A 504 -7.92 -5.97 -40.61
C PRO A 504 -8.02 -4.45 -40.73
N ASP A 505 -8.04 -3.74 -39.61
CA ASP A 505 -7.96 -2.27 -39.60
C ASP A 505 -6.54 -1.81 -39.95
N MET A 506 -6.34 -1.53 -41.24
CA MET A 506 -5.05 -1.06 -41.74
C MET A 506 -4.75 0.40 -41.36
N ALA A 507 -5.70 1.18 -40.82
CA ALA A 507 -5.42 2.53 -40.31
C ALA A 507 -4.72 2.43 -38.96
N MET A 508 -5.28 1.64 -38.03
CA MET A 508 -4.65 1.30 -36.75
C MET A 508 -3.25 0.69 -36.95
N TYR A 509 -3.09 -0.16 -37.97
CA TYR A 509 -1.78 -0.75 -38.28
C TYR A 509 -0.74 0.30 -38.68
N GLN A 510 -1.10 1.30 -39.50
CA GLN A 510 -0.16 2.40 -39.80
C GLN A 510 0.14 3.27 -38.58
N HIS A 511 -0.82 3.43 -37.65
CA HIS A 511 -0.60 4.18 -36.40
C HIS A 511 0.41 3.47 -35.47
N PHE A 512 0.19 2.18 -35.20
CA PHE A 512 1.15 1.34 -34.46
C PHE A 512 2.53 1.36 -35.13
N LYS A 513 2.60 1.05 -36.42
CA LYS A 513 3.85 1.08 -37.21
C LYS A 513 4.58 2.41 -37.13
N THR A 514 3.86 3.53 -37.22
CA THR A 514 4.44 4.88 -37.13
C THR A 514 5.04 5.12 -35.74
N LEU A 515 4.33 4.74 -34.67
CA LEU A 515 4.78 4.94 -33.30
C LEU A 515 5.92 4.00 -32.88
N ILE A 516 5.88 2.74 -33.33
CA ILE A 516 6.99 1.79 -33.18
C ILE A 516 8.20 2.29 -33.96
N GLY A 517 8.01 2.79 -35.19
CA GLY A 517 9.06 3.42 -35.99
C GLY A 517 9.69 4.64 -35.32
N ILE A 518 8.88 5.51 -34.70
CA ILE A 518 9.35 6.65 -33.90
C ILE A 518 10.15 6.16 -32.69
N ARG A 519 9.62 5.20 -31.92
CA ARG A 519 10.32 4.61 -30.77
C ARG A 519 11.66 4.00 -31.16
N ASN A 520 11.73 3.28 -32.28
CA ASN A 520 12.96 2.65 -32.76
C ASN A 520 14.01 3.66 -33.27
N GLN A 521 13.59 4.83 -33.76
CA GLN A 521 14.51 5.90 -34.16
C GLN A 521 15.04 6.70 -32.96
N HIS A 522 14.23 6.89 -31.91
CA HIS A 522 14.56 7.78 -30.79
C HIS A 522 14.92 7.03 -29.50
N ALA A 523 16.21 7.06 -29.13
CA ALA A 523 16.73 6.34 -27.97
C ALA A 523 16.21 6.91 -26.64
N ALA A 524 15.86 8.19 -26.57
CA ALA A 524 15.25 8.82 -25.41
C ALA A 524 13.88 8.21 -25.05
N LEU A 525 13.12 7.69 -26.01
CA LEU A 525 11.86 7.01 -25.74
C LEU A 525 12.07 5.63 -25.11
N ARG A 526 13.20 4.99 -25.41
CA ARG A 526 13.51 3.60 -25.01
C ARG A 526 14.24 3.53 -23.67
N GLY A 527 15.31 4.31 -23.52
CA GLY A 527 16.18 4.30 -22.34
C GLY A 527 16.58 5.69 -21.82
N GLY A 528 15.82 6.73 -22.16
CA GLY A 528 16.00 8.09 -21.63
C GLY A 528 15.10 8.38 -20.43
N ASP A 529 15.54 9.27 -19.54
CA ASP A 529 14.79 9.69 -18.36
C ASP A 529 13.49 10.41 -18.72
N MET A 530 12.64 10.61 -17.70
CA MET A 530 11.32 11.22 -17.85
C MET A 530 11.00 12.19 -16.72
N THR A 531 10.29 13.28 -17.04
CA THR A 531 9.67 14.16 -16.05
C THR A 531 8.37 14.73 -16.59
N THR A 532 7.41 14.97 -15.71
CA THR A 532 6.12 15.58 -16.03
C THR A 532 6.30 17.09 -16.24
N LEU A 533 5.66 17.63 -17.27
CA LEU A 533 5.68 19.05 -17.65
C LEU A 533 4.32 19.73 -17.41
N LEU A 534 3.21 19.03 -17.70
CA LEU A 534 1.86 19.57 -17.58
C LEU A 534 0.87 18.52 -17.06
N ILE A 535 0.09 18.90 -16.05
CA ILE A 535 -1.08 18.18 -15.56
C ILE A 535 -2.25 19.15 -15.60
N ASP A 536 -3.03 19.13 -16.67
CA ASP A 536 -4.18 20.03 -16.85
C ASP A 536 -5.49 19.23 -16.80
N ALA A 537 -6.06 19.13 -15.60
CA ALA A 537 -7.35 18.49 -15.38
C ALA A 537 -8.56 19.32 -15.88
N THR A 538 -8.36 20.56 -16.35
CA THR A 538 -9.44 21.41 -16.91
C THR A 538 -9.64 21.13 -18.39
N HIS A 539 -8.56 20.89 -19.13
CA HIS A 539 -8.58 20.57 -20.57
C HIS A 539 -8.25 19.10 -20.87
N SER A 540 -8.11 18.27 -19.83
CA SER A 540 -7.67 16.86 -19.88
C SER A 540 -6.34 16.66 -20.63
N LEU A 541 -5.43 17.62 -20.52
CA LEU A 541 -4.09 17.54 -21.12
C LEU A 541 -3.08 16.96 -20.13
N TYR A 542 -2.19 16.12 -20.64
CA TYR A 542 -1.01 15.63 -19.93
C TYR A 542 0.23 15.83 -20.81
N SER A 543 1.35 16.25 -20.24
CA SER A 543 2.60 16.41 -20.99
C SER A 543 3.81 16.06 -20.15
N TYR A 544 4.82 15.47 -20.80
CA TYR A 544 6.06 15.02 -20.19
C TYR A 544 7.23 15.14 -21.17
N LEU A 545 8.44 15.30 -20.63
CA LEU A 545 9.69 15.24 -21.36
C LEU A 545 10.26 13.82 -21.29
N ARG A 546 10.80 13.33 -22.41
CA ARG A 546 11.74 12.20 -22.47
C ARG A 546 13.08 12.72 -22.98
N TRP A 547 14.21 12.36 -22.36
CA TRP A 547 15.52 12.86 -22.82
C TRP A 547 16.68 11.90 -22.57
N ASN A 548 17.75 12.12 -23.31
CA ASN A 548 19.08 11.57 -23.02
C ASN A 548 20.15 12.63 -23.33
N SER A 549 21.42 12.26 -23.40
CA SER A 549 22.54 13.18 -23.69
C SER A 549 22.62 13.69 -25.15
N SER A 550 21.67 13.32 -26.01
CA SER A 550 21.70 13.63 -27.46
C SER A 550 20.39 14.20 -28.02
N GLU A 551 19.25 13.91 -27.40
CA GLU A 551 17.91 14.33 -27.86
C GLU A 551 16.96 14.60 -26.68
N GLN A 552 15.98 15.47 -26.94
CA GLN A 552 14.87 15.79 -26.04
C GLN A 552 13.55 15.69 -26.81
N ILE A 553 12.54 15.08 -26.18
CA ILE A 553 11.23 14.84 -26.79
C ILE A 553 10.12 15.22 -25.82
N VAL A 554 9.34 16.25 -26.16
CA VAL A 554 8.15 16.66 -25.42
C VAL A 554 6.94 15.91 -26.00
N VAL A 555 6.31 15.07 -25.18
CA VAL A 555 5.03 14.43 -25.52
C VAL A 555 3.91 15.24 -24.87
N ILE A 556 2.82 15.48 -25.60
CA ILE A 556 1.58 16.02 -25.04
C ILE A 556 0.38 15.21 -25.55
N THR A 557 -0.49 14.79 -24.66
CA THR A 557 -1.74 14.08 -24.94
C THR A 557 -2.96 14.89 -24.50
N ASN A 558 -4.08 14.66 -25.18
CA ASN A 558 -5.39 15.21 -24.88
C ASN A 558 -6.39 14.07 -24.77
N ASN A 559 -6.97 13.90 -23.58
CA ASN A 559 -7.93 12.85 -23.26
C ASN A 559 -9.40 13.34 -23.33
N SER A 560 -9.64 14.61 -23.67
CA SER A 560 -11.00 15.13 -23.89
C SER A 560 -11.52 14.78 -25.29
N GLY A 561 -12.85 14.66 -25.42
CA GLY A 561 -13.56 14.44 -26.69
C GLY A 561 -13.65 15.69 -27.60
N SER A 562 -12.79 16.69 -27.39
CA SER A 562 -12.71 17.90 -28.19
C SER A 562 -11.24 18.33 -28.35
N ALA A 563 -10.92 19.10 -29.40
CA ALA A 563 -9.57 19.62 -29.57
C ALA A 563 -9.28 20.71 -28.53
N ALA A 564 -8.16 20.58 -27.82
CA ALA A 564 -7.73 21.50 -26.77
C ALA A 564 -6.50 22.32 -27.20
N SER A 565 -6.14 23.34 -26.42
CA SER A 565 -4.90 24.11 -26.59
C SER A 565 -4.10 24.09 -25.30
N GLY A 566 -2.90 23.53 -25.35
CA GLY A 566 -1.99 23.43 -24.22
C GLY A 566 -0.93 24.52 -24.25
N VAL A 567 -0.52 24.95 -23.06
CA VAL A 567 0.70 25.74 -22.83
C VAL A 567 1.60 24.90 -21.94
N VAL A 568 2.60 24.25 -22.54
CA VAL A 568 3.53 23.36 -21.83
C VAL A 568 4.71 24.19 -21.31
N PRO A 569 4.95 24.26 -19.99
CA PRO A 569 6.11 24.93 -19.44
C PRO A 569 7.35 24.07 -19.68
N VAL A 570 8.36 24.63 -20.34
CA VAL A 570 9.59 23.92 -20.72
C VAL A 570 10.88 24.65 -20.34
N ALA A 571 10.77 25.84 -19.75
CA ALA A 571 11.90 26.71 -19.38
C ALA A 571 13.03 26.02 -18.59
N ALA A 572 12.72 25.00 -17.79
CA ALA A 572 13.70 24.24 -17.01
C ALA A 572 14.53 23.22 -17.83
N HIS A 573 14.19 23.01 -19.11
CA HIS A 573 14.76 21.95 -19.95
C HIS A 573 15.12 22.40 -21.38
N LEU A 574 14.41 23.40 -21.92
CA LEU A 574 14.51 23.87 -23.30
C LEU A 574 14.63 25.41 -23.32
N PRO A 575 15.73 25.98 -23.85
CA PRO A 575 15.90 27.44 -23.96
C PRO A 575 14.87 28.11 -24.88
N ASP A 576 14.61 29.40 -24.65
CA ASP A 576 13.80 30.23 -25.55
C ASP A 576 14.39 30.28 -26.96
N GLY A 577 13.53 30.24 -27.97
CA GLY A 577 13.92 30.12 -29.39
C GLY A 577 14.25 28.70 -29.85
N THR A 578 14.26 27.69 -28.97
CA THR A 578 14.44 26.29 -29.38
C THR A 578 13.28 25.84 -30.26
N VAL A 579 13.59 25.15 -31.37
CA VAL A 579 12.59 24.67 -32.34
C VAL A 579 12.47 23.15 -32.25
N LEU A 580 11.26 22.65 -31.98
CA LEU A 580 10.93 21.23 -31.93
C LEU A 580 10.07 20.86 -33.15
N THR A 581 10.28 19.65 -33.68
CA THR A 581 9.52 19.12 -34.83
C THR A 581 8.51 18.07 -34.36
N ASP A 582 7.25 18.16 -34.82
CA ASP A 582 6.23 17.14 -34.54
C ASP A 582 6.47 15.90 -35.41
N LEU A 583 6.78 14.76 -34.78
CA LEU A 583 7.13 13.51 -35.44
C LEU A 583 5.92 12.77 -36.04
N LEU A 584 4.69 13.09 -35.62
CA LEU A 584 3.46 12.46 -36.12
C LEU A 584 2.86 13.24 -37.30
N ASN A 585 2.88 14.57 -37.23
CA ASN A 585 2.18 15.44 -38.19
C ASN A 585 3.11 16.28 -39.07
N GLY A 586 4.40 16.37 -38.71
CA GLY A 586 5.30 17.39 -39.25
C GLY A 586 4.94 18.79 -38.78
N GLY A 587 5.72 19.77 -39.25
CA GLY A 587 5.65 21.14 -38.75
C GLY A 587 6.50 21.35 -37.49
N ALA A 588 6.63 22.61 -37.08
CA ALA A 588 7.58 23.03 -36.06
C ALA A 588 6.95 23.98 -35.04
N PHE A 589 7.32 23.80 -33.77
CA PHE A 589 6.91 24.63 -32.65
C PHE A 589 8.15 25.27 -32.01
N THR A 590 8.06 26.54 -31.61
CA THR A 590 9.20 27.29 -31.05
C THR A 590 8.92 27.67 -29.61
N VAL A 591 9.89 27.43 -28.71
CA VAL A 591 9.81 27.85 -27.30
C VAL A 591 9.82 29.37 -27.22
N SER A 592 8.88 29.95 -26.50
CA SER A 592 8.73 31.40 -26.36
C SER A 592 8.23 31.76 -24.96
N GLY A 593 8.98 32.58 -24.22
CA GLY A 593 8.68 32.93 -22.83
C GLY A 593 8.67 31.71 -21.91
N GLY A 594 9.55 30.73 -22.17
CA GLY A 594 9.68 29.49 -21.40
C GLY A 594 8.62 28.42 -21.69
N ASN A 595 7.78 28.61 -22.71
CA ASN A 595 6.59 27.78 -22.96
C ASN A 595 6.48 27.31 -24.42
N LEU A 596 5.78 26.20 -24.64
CA LEU A 596 5.28 25.74 -25.93
C LEU A 596 3.75 25.81 -25.96
N SER A 597 3.21 26.67 -26.82
CA SER A 597 1.76 26.85 -27.01
C SER A 597 1.30 26.15 -28.29
N LEU A 598 0.42 25.15 -28.17
CA LEU A 598 -0.04 24.35 -29.31
C LEU A 598 -1.41 23.70 -29.10
N SER A 599 -2.12 23.40 -30.20
CA SER A 599 -3.39 22.68 -30.16
C SER A 599 -3.21 21.18 -30.43
N VAL A 600 -3.86 20.36 -29.60
CA VAL A 600 -3.85 18.89 -29.65
C VAL A 600 -5.27 18.42 -30.03
N PRO A 601 -5.42 17.51 -31.02
CA PRO A 601 -6.73 16.96 -31.39
C PRO A 601 -7.45 16.27 -30.22
N ALA A 602 -8.75 16.04 -30.35
CA ALA A 602 -9.51 15.22 -29.40
C ALA A 602 -8.91 13.81 -29.32
N GLN A 603 -8.83 13.23 -28.12
CA GLN A 603 -8.44 11.83 -27.90
C GLN A 603 -7.14 11.46 -28.66
N TRP A 604 -6.10 12.30 -28.55
CA TRP A 604 -4.89 12.20 -29.38
C TRP A 604 -3.64 12.76 -28.68
N GLY A 605 -2.49 12.73 -29.35
CA GLY A 605 -1.26 13.35 -28.85
C GLY A 605 -0.30 13.88 -29.93
N ARG A 606 0.76 14.55 -29.48
CA ARG A 606 1.88 15.02 -30.32
C ARG A 606 3.20 14.63 -29.67
N ILE A 607 4.20 14.38 -30.50
CA ILE A 607 5.55 13.97 -30.11
C ILE A 607 6.52 14.97 -30.73
N LEU A 608 7.03 15.90 -29.93
CA LEU A 608 7.84 17.04 -30.39
C LEU A 608 9.32 16.79 -30.09
N HIS A 609 10.15 16.58 -31.11
CA HIS A 609 11.57 16.24 -30.95
C HIS A 609 12.50 17.43 -31.26
N VAL A 610 13.58 17.54 -30.48
CA VAL A 610 14.76 18.36 -30.80
C VAL A 610 16.05 17.56 -30.59
N ASN A 611 17.00 17.74 -31.52
CA ASN A 611 18.33 17.14 -31.47
C ASN A 611 19.33 18.13 -30.85
N LEU A 612 20.06 17.71 -29.82
CA LEU A 612 20.98 18.58 -29.07
C LEU A 612 22.34 18.78 -29.77
N ALA A 613 22.69 17.93 -30.74
CA ALA A 613 23.99 17.95 -31.41
C ALA A 613 24.17 19.10 -32.43
N SER A 614 23.13 19.89 -32.72
CA SER A 614 23.15 20.98 -33.70
C SER A 614 23.44 22.38 -33.13
N THR A 615 23.66 22.52 -31.82
CA THR A 615 23.79 23.83 -31.15
C THR A 615 25.26 24.30 -31.10
N PRO A 616 25.66 25.39 -31.77
CA PRO A 616 27.07 25.78 -31.88
C PRO A 616 27.61 26.44 -30.59
N THR A 617 28.50 25.75 -29.88
CA THR A 617 29.12 26.24 -28.64
C THR A 617 30.14 27.36 -28.91
N SER A 618 30.01 28.49 -28.21
CA SER A 618 31.01 29.57 -28.21
C SER A 618 31.91 29.49 -26.97
N THR A 619 33.21 29.79 -27.13
CA THR A 619 34.25 29.46 -26.13
C THR A 619 34.76 30.70 -25.38
N PRO A 620 34.79 30.69 -24.02
CA PRO A 620 35.54 31.66 -23.22
C PRO A 620 37.04 31.30 -23.13
N THR A 621 37.91 32.32 -23.10
CA THR A 621 39.38 32.17 -23.07
C THR A 621 40.00 32.11 -21.66
N SER A 622 41.14 31.44 -21.54
CA SER A 622 41.85 31.20 -20.28
C SER A 622 42.84 32.30 -19.83
N ALA A 623 42.84 32.59 -18.53
CA ALA A 623 43.99 33.06 -17.73
C ALA A 623 43.72 32.65 -16.26
N GLY A 624 44.67 32.45 -15.34
CA GLY A 624 46.13 32.47 -15.36
C GLY A 624 46.62 32.42 -13.90
N GLY A 625 47.61 31.58 -13.56
CA GLY A 625 48.03 31.33 -12.16
C GLY A 625 48.68 32.53 -11.44
N PRO A 626 49.02 32.42 -10.13
CA PRO A 626 50.08 31.47 -9.73
C PRO A 626 49.93 30.79 -8.34
N THR A 627 50.93 29.97 -8.00
CA THR A 627 51.04 29.06 -6.83
C THR A 627 51.77 29.68 -5.62
N ALA A 628 51.46 29.25 -4.38
CA ALA A 628 52.36 29.38 -3.22
C ALA A 628 52.07 28.37 -2.07
N THR A 629 53.11 27.75 -1.50
CA THR A 629 53.11 26.77 -0.36
C THR A 629 54.59 26.52 0.05
N PRO A 630 54.98 26.01 1.25
CA PRO A 630 54.48 26.08 2.65
C PRO A 630 55.48 26.83 3.59
N THR A 631 55.39 26.67 4.94
CA THR A 631 56.48 26.08 5.81
C THR A 631 56.42 26.44 7.32
N ALA A 632 56.43 25.38 8.17
CA ALA A 632 56.96 25.21 9.55
C ALA A 632 56.51 25.97 10.83
N THR A 633 56.33 25.14 11.88
CA THR A 633 56.24 25.33 13.34
C THR A 633 57.53 25.88 14.00
N PRO A 634 57.52 26.37 15.27
CA PRO A 634 57.74 25.48 16.43
C PRO A 634 57.00 25.86 17.75
N THR A 635 57.38 25.26 18.88
CA THR A 635 56.61 25.10 20.15
C THR A 635 57.27 25.77 21.37
N ALA A 636 56.48 26.12 22.42
CA ALA A 636 56.75 25.92 23.89
C ALA A 636 56.33 27.06 24.86
N THR A 637 56.15 26.66 26.13
CA THR A 637 55.70 27.36 27.37
C THR A 637 56.91 27.79 28.26
N PRO A 638 56.80 28.25 29.55
CA PRO A 638 55.71 28.82 30.38
C PRO A 638 56.16 30.08 31.22
N THR A 639 55.51 30.31 32.38
CA THR A 639 55.82 31.20 33.55
C THR A 639 55.29 32.64 33.52
N GLY A 640 54.86 33.23 34.66
CA GLY A 640 54.63 32.67 36.00
C GLY A 640 54.37 33.73 37.10
N GLY A 641 53.91 33.34 38.29
CA GLY A 641 53.93 34.21 39.49
C GLY A 641 52.81 33.98 40.54
N ALA A 642 53.21 33.75 41.79
CA ALA A 642 52.42 33.88 43.03
C ALA A 642 53.26 34.68 44.06
N PRO A 643 52.73 35.23 45.18
CA PRO A 643 52.67 34.44 46.44
C PRO A 643 51.67 34.91 47.55
N THR A 644 51.49 34.09 48.62
CA THR A 644 51.28 34.43 50.08
C THR A 644 50.25 35.48 50.57
N ALA A 645 49.70 35.49 51.80
CA ALA A 645 49.57 34.51 52.92
C ALA A 645 48.59 35.05 54.02
N THR A 646 48.27 34.21 55.01
CA THR A 646 47.54 34.45 56.30
C THR A 646 48.31 35.46 57.22
N PRO A 647 47.75 36.08 58.32
CA PRO A 647 46.83 35.48 59.32
C PRO A 647 45.80 36.39 60.07
N THR A 648 45.19 35.77 61.09
CA THR A 648 44.33 36.14 62.26
C THR A 648 44.93 37.22 63.23
N PRO A 649 44.35 37.58 64.44
CA PRO A 649 43.05 37.26 65.10
C PRO A 649 42.35 38.40 65.95
N THR A 650 41.26 38.03 66.65
CA THR A 650 40.75 38.53 67.97
C THR A 650 39.97 39.87 68.07
N ALA A 651 38.90 39.85 68.89
CA ALA A 651 38.41 41.00 69.66
C ALA A 651 37.78 40.56 71.00
N THR A 652 37.81 41.43 72.02
CA THR A 652 37.27 41.21 73.39
C THR A 652 37.38 42.54 74.18
N ALA A 653 36.67 42.83 75.28
CA ALA A 653 35.66 42.08 76.04
C ALA A 653 34.69 43.04 76.79
N SER A 654 33.65 42.45 77.41
CA SER A 654 32.76 43.02 78.46
C SER A 654 31.66 44.03 78.04
N PRO A 655 30.45 43.91 78.61
CA PRO A 655 29.36 44.89 78.52
C PRO A 655 29.13 45.70 79.82
N THR A 656 28.07 46.53 79.81
CA THR A 656 27.37 47.20 80.94
C THR A 656 28.18 48.27 81.71
N PRO A 657 27.57 49.23 82.47
CA PRO A 657 26.27 49.20 83.18
C PRO A 657 25.15 50.04 82.53
N THR A 658 23.87 50.08 82.98
CA THR A 658 22.96 49.13 83.69
C THR A 658 21.62 49.84 83.81
N ILE A 659 20.56 49.36 83.13
CA ILE A 659 19.15 49.56 83.50
C ILE A 659 18.42 48.23 83.24
N THR A 660 17.51 47.83 84.13
CA THR A 660 16.97 46.46 84.22
C THR A 660 15.66 46.50 85.04
N PRO A 661 14.62 45.67 84.77
CA PRO A 661 14.25 44.97 83.54
C PRO A 661 12.77 45.14 83.11
N THR A 662 12.52 45.18 81.79
CA THR A 662 11.44 44.39 81.14
C THR A 662 11.75 44.17 79.63
N PRO A 663 12.91 43.60 79.27
CA PRO A 663 13.13 43.06 77.91
C PRO A 663 12.29 41.78 77.69
N HIS A 664 12.43 41.17 76.52
CA HIS A 664 11.77 39.92 76.11
C HIS A 664 10.26 40.09 75.83
N GLY A 665 9.99 40.72 74.69
CA GLY A 665 8.63 40.89 74.14
C GLY A 665 8.55 40.85 72.61
N ALA A 666 9.69 40.65 71.94
CA ALA A 666 9.77 40.42 70.50
C ALA A 666 10.19 38.98 70.19
N ILE A 667 9.66 38.37 69.13
CA ILE A 667 10.00 37.00 68.70
C ILE A 667 10.42 37.04 67.23
N LEU A 668 11.57 36.46 66.92
CA LEU A 668 12.01 36.22 65.53
C LEU A 668 11.51 34.84 65.09
N ALA A 669 10.63 34.79 64.08
CA ALA A 669 10.01 33.57 63.60
C ALA A 669 10.19 33.38 62.08
N ILE A 670 10.35 32.13 61.65
CA ILE A 670 10.28 31.76 60.23
C ILE A 670 8.82 31.42 59.87
N ALA A 671 8.29 32.11 58.87
CA ALA A 671 6.93 31.91 58.36
C ALA A 671 6.96 31.42 56.89
N PRO A 672 6.34 30.27 56.55
CA PRO A 672 5.75 29.29 57.47
C PRO A 672 6.84 28.48 58.23
N ALA A 673 6.49 27.98 59.42
CA ALA A 673 7.42 27.22 60.26
C ALA A 673 7.85 25.87 59.64
N THR A 674 7.03 25.29 58.75
CA THR A 674 7.42 24.15 57.91
C THR A 674 7.07 24.45 56.45
N THR A 675 8.02 24.24 55.54
CA THR A 675 7.82 24.35 54.09
C THR A 675 8.03 22.99 53.42
N ASN A 676 7.09 22.55 52.60
CA ASN A 676 7.21 21.32 51.82
C ASN A 676 7.48 21.67 50.35
N THR A 677 8.51 21.09 49.75
CA THR A 677 8.93 21.38 48.36
C THR A 677 9.48 20.13 47.67
N GLY A 678 9.82 20.25 46.39
CA GLY A 678 10.51 19.23 45.59
C GLY A 678 11.92 19.68 45.19
N VAL A 679 12.79 18.73 44.86
CA VAL A 679 14.15 19.02 44.37
C VAL A 679 14.10 19.91 43.11
N GLY A 680 15.02 20.88 43.03
CA GLY A 680 15.12 21.84 41.93
C GLY A 680 14.20 23.07 42.06
N SER A 681 13.11 22.98 42.83
CA SER A 681 12.14 24.06 43.00
C SER A 681 12.67 25.20 43.86
N SER A 682 12.31 26.43 43.49
CA SER A 682 12.51 27.63 44.32
C SER A 682 11.29 27.90 45.20
N PHE A 683 11.52 28.34 46.44
CA PHE A 683 10.48 28.68 47.42
C PHE A 683 10.95 29.85 48.30
N SER A 684 10.01 30.58 48.91
CA SER A 684 10.33 31.68 49.83
C SER A 684 9.85 31.39 51.25
N VAL A 685 10.66 31.78 52.23
CA VAL A 685 10.26 31.90 53.63
C VAL A 685 10.44 33.35 54.09
N THR A 686 9.59 33.80 55.00
CA THR A 686 9.64 35.16 55.54
C THR A 686 10.14 35.12 56.98
N VAL A 687 11.15 35.94 57.28
CA VAL A 687 11.57 36.23 58.65
C VAL A 687 10.67 37.33 59.19
N ARG A 688 9.87 37.01 60.21
CA ARG A 688 8.95 37.93 60.86
C ARG A 688 9.45 38.28 62.26
N VAL A 689 9.51 39.58 62.55
CA VAL A 689 9.60 40.08 63.93
C VAL A 689 8.18 40.25 64.42
N ARG A 690 7.77 39.44 65.40
CA ARG A 690 6.50 39.62 66.11
C ARG A 690 6.78 40.43 67.36
N THR A 691 6.00 41.48 67.64
CA THR A 691 6.29 42.41 68.76
C THR A 691 5.06 43.19 69.19
N SER A 692 4.98 43.54 70.47
CA SER A 692 4.01 44.48 71.05
C SER A 692 4.65 45.80 71.51
N GLN A 693 5.94 45.99 71.22
CA GLN A 693 6.75 47.15 71.60
C GLN A 693 7.60 47.64 70.44
N ALA A 694 8.09 48.87 70.54
CA ALA A 694 8.95 49.51 69.54
C ALA A 694 10.24 48.70 69.28
N VAL A 695 10.69 48.70 68.03
CA VAL A 695 11.94 48.08 67.55
C VAL A 695 12.76 49.11 66.78
N ASP A 696 14.05 49.25 67.06
CA ASP A 696 14.97 50.11 66.31
C ASP A 696 15.94 49.35 65.38
N GLY A 697 16.16 48.06 65.66
CA GLY A 697 16.98 47.16 64.86
C GLY A 697 16.57 45.70 65.01
N ALA A 698 16.89 44.89 64.00
CA ALA A 698 16.77 43.44 64.07
C ALA A 698 17.79 42.75 63.18
N ALA A 699 18.41 41.71 63.71
CA ALA A 699 19.41 40.87 63.07
C ALA A 699 18.89 39.42 62.99
N ALA A 700 18.78 38.91 61.77
CA ALA A 700 18.36 37.55 61.46
C ALA A 700 19.51 36.82 60.77
N TYR A 701 20.24 36.05 61.57
CA TYR A 701 21.37 35.26 61.11
C TYR A 701 20.95 33.80 61.11
N LEU A 702 20.76 33.23 59.92
CA LEU A 702 20.16 31.90 59.74
C LEU A 702 21.20 30.91 59.20
N ASP A 703 21.07 29.67 59.63
CA ASP A 703 21.83 28.53 59.15
C ASP A 703 20.91 27.51 58.46
N PHE A 704 21.39 26.96 57.34
CA PHE A 704 20.74 25.97 56.49
C PHE A 704 21.77 24.95 56.01
N ASP A 705 21.34 23.75 55.60
CA ASP A 705 22.26 22.76 55.02
C ASP A 705 22.59 23.13 53.54
N PRO A 706 23.85 23.47 53.21
CA PRO A 706 24.23 23.88 51.86
C PRO A 706 24.26 22.73 50.84
N ALA A 707 24.17 21.47 51.27
CA ALA A 707 24.00 20.32 50.38
C ALA A 707 22.52 20.09 49.99
N LEU A 708 21.57 20.66 50.75
CA LEU A 708 20.14 20.45 50.58
C LEU A 708 19.41 21.71 50.07
N LEU A 709 19.93 22.90 50.38
CA LEU A 709 19.35 24.20 50.03
C LEU A 709 20.44 25.17 49.54
N GLN A 710 20.07 26.10 48.66
CA GLN A 710 20.85 27.32 48.40
C GLN A 710 19.98 28.56 48.43
N VAL A 711 20.51 29.70 48.88
CA VAL A 711 19.82 31.00 48.82
C VAL A 711 19.98 31.59 47.42
N VAL A 712 18.87 32.03 46.84
CA VAL A 712 18.79 32.72 45.55
C VAL A 712 18.79 34.23 45.76
N SER A 713 18.01 34.72 46.72
CA SER A 713 17.88 36.16 47.01
C SER A 713 17.35 36.42 48.42
N ILE A 714 17.62 37.62 48.94
CA ILE A 714 17.05 38.13 50.19
C ILE A 714 16.49 39.53 49.93
N SER A 715 15.16 39.64 50.00
CA SER A 715 14.40 40.87 49.81
C SER A 715 14.13 41.52 51.17
N PRO A 716 14.65 42.73 51.45
CA PRO A 716 14.39 43.43 52.71
C PRO A 716 12.91 43.76 52.93
N GLY A 717 12.48 43.71 54.18
CA GLY A 717 11.18 44.23 54.61
C GLY A 717 11.17 45.76 54.75
N ALA A 718 10.01 46.38 54.55
CA ALA A 718 9.89 47.84 54.50
C ALA A 718 9.93 48.55 55.88
N ALA A 719 9.79 47.81 56.98
CA ALA A 719 9.62 48.39 58.33
C ALA A 719 10.93 48.93 58.94
N LEU A 720 12.08 48.35 58.56
CA LEU A 720 13.41 48.79 59.00
C LEU A 720 14.26 49.11 57.75
N PRO A 721 14.18 50.34 57.21
CA PRO A 721 14.71 50.66 55.88
C PRO A 721 16.24 50.82 55.82
N ALA A 722 16.94 50.98 56.95
CA ALA A 722 18.39 51.08 56.98
C ALA A 722 19.02 49.68 57.04
N ILE A 723 19.35 49.12 55.88
CA ILE A 723 19.94 47.78 55.78
C ILE A 723 21.41 47.84 56.22
N LEU A 724 21.71 47.18 57.33
CA LEU A 724 23.04 47.14 57.95
C LEU A 724 23.87 45.98 57.41
N GLN A 725 23.22 44.85 57.12
CA GLN A 725 23.83 43.70 56.46
C GLN A 725 22.78 42.96 55.62
N ASN A 726 23.13 42.58 54.39
CA ASN A 726 22.34 41.66 53.59
C ASN A 726 23.31 40.79 52.77
N THR A 727 23.69 39.64 53.33
CA THR A 727 24.70 38.75 52.75
C THR A 727 24.35 37.29 53.02
N PHE A 728 24.67 36.40 52.09
CA PHE A 728 24.55 34.95 52.27
C PHE A 728 25.75 34.22 51.64
N ASN A 729 25.98 32.99 52.08
CA ASN A 729 27.04 32.13 51.59
C ASN A 729 26.52 30.69 51.45
N ASN A 730 26.26 30.30 50.20
CA ASN A 730 25.76 28.97 49.84
C ASN A 730 26.82 27.86 49.98
N VAL A 731 28.10 28.18 50.21
CA VAL A 731 29.15 27.19 50.48
C VAL A 731 29.18 26.79 51.96
N THR A 732 28.85 27.73 52.87
CA THR A 732 28.86 27.48 54.32
C THR A 732 27.47 27.30 54.93
N GLY A 733 26.40 27.45 54.15
CA GLY A 733 25.03 27.32 54.65
C GLY A 733 24.55 28.49 55.48
N GLN A 734 25.04 29.71 55.23
CA GLN A 734 24.86 30.85 56.13
C GLN A 734 24.16 32.04 55.49
N ILE A 735 23.23 32.65 56.21
CA ILE A 735 22.63 33.96 55.94
C ILE A 735 23.01 34.90 57.07
N ASN A 736 23.34 36.14 56.70
CA ASN A 736 23.44 37.26 57.62
C ASN A 736 22.61 38.45 57.08
N PHE A 737 21.43 38.66 57.65
CA PHE A 737 20.61 39.83 57.41
C PHE A 737 20.48 40.67 58.69
N ALA A 738 20.65 41.99 58.59
CA ALA A 738 20.41 42.93 59.68
C ALA A 738 19.92 44.26 59.12
N ALA A 739 18.92 44.85 59.78
CA ALA A 739 18.33 46.13 59.39
C ALA A 739 17.91 46.93 60.62
N GLY A 740 17.74 48.25 60.46
CA GLY A 740 17.25 49.13 61.51
C GLY A 740 16.56 50.38 60.96
N ILE A 741 16.24 51.31 61.86
CA ILE A 741 15.70 52.62 61.54
C ILE A 741 16.31 53.70 62.44
N LEU A 742 16.83 54.77 61.82
CA LEU A 742 17.64 55.79 62.51
C LEU A 742 16.83 56.87 63.23
N SER A 743 15.50 56.87 63.05
CA SER A 743 14.60 57.88 63.61
C SER A 743 13.16 57.35 63.68
N ALA A 744 12.39 57.79 64.68
CA ALA A 744 10.98 57.46 64.84
C ALA A 744 10.13 57.85 63.61
N PRO A 745 8.99 57.17 63.34
CA PRO A 745 8.35 56.14 64.17
C PRO A 745 9.03 54.77 64.06
N PHE A 746 9.28 54.17 65.22
CA PHE A 746 9.80 52.80 65.34
C PHE A 746 8.65 51.78 65.19
N PRO A 747 8.80 50.69 64.42
CA PRO A 747 7.79 49.62 64.33
C PRO A 747 7.43 49.05 65.71
N GLY A 748 6.15 49.12 66.07
CA GLY A 748 5.62 48.70 67.40
C GLY A 748 4.63 47.54 67.37
N SER A 749 4.52 46.86 66.23
CA SER A 749 3.64 45.72 65.94
C SER A 749 4.33 44.77 64.98
N ASP A 750 3.90 43.51 64.89
CA ASP A 750 4.41 42.49 63.96
C ASP A 750 4.74 43.04 62.55
N PHE A 751 5.95 42.74 62.06
CA PHE A 751 6.40 43.10 60.72
C PHE A 751 7.34 42.07 60.10
N ASP A 752 7.37 42.04 58.77
CA ASP A 752 8.32 41.23 58.01
C ASP A 752 9.67 41.95 57.91
N LEU A 753 10.74 41.29 58.35
CA LEU A 753 12.10 41.81 58.38
C LEU A 753 12.83 41.56 57.06
N ALA A 754 12.67 40.35 56.50
CA ALA A 754 13.15 39.98 55.18
C ALA A 754 12.37 38.77 54.64
N GLN A 755 12.23 38.69 53.32
CA GLN A 755 11.85 37.46 52.63
C GLN A 755 13.08 36.84 51.99
N ILE A 756 13.29 35.55 52.20
CA ILE A 756 14.45 34.78 51.74
C ILE A 756 13.94 33.74 50.76
N THR A 757 14.44 33.80 49.52
CA THR A 757 14.14 32.80 48.49
C THR A 757 15.26 31.79 48.45
N PHE A 758 14.91 30.52 48.64
CA PHE A 758 15.77 29.36 48.51
C PHE A 758 15.47 28.58 47.23
N GLN A 759 16.42 27.76 46.79
CA GLN A 759 16.21 26.65 45.86
C GLN A 759 16.61 25.33 46.53
N ALA A 760 15.80 24.30 46.33
CA ALA A 760 16.05 22.95 46.84
C ALA A 760 17.05 22.18 45.95
N LEU A 761 18.05 21.54 46.56
CA LEU A 761 19.15 20.87 45.87
C LEU A 761 19.07 19.33 45.89
N ALA A 762 18.60 18.74 47.00
CA ALA A 762 18.53 17.28 47.15
C ALA A 762 17.41 16.85 48.11
N VAL A 763 17.01 15.58 48.01
CA VAL A 763 15.90 14.99 48.79
C VAL A 763 16.25 14.94 50.28
N THR A 764 15.32 15.40 51.14
CA THR A 764 15.39 15.20 52.60
C THR A 764 13.99 15.06 53.19
N PRO A 765 13.77 14.13 54.15
CA PRO A 765 12.54 14.10 54.95
C PRO A 765 12.40 15.30 55.89
N GLY A 766 13.44 16.13 56.05
CA GLY A 766 13.41 17.40 56.76
C GLY A 766 14.80 17.95 57.04
N THR A 767 15.09 19.19 56.63
CA THR A 767 16.26 19.97 57.06
C THR A 767 15.80 21.21 57.84
N PRO A 768 16.45 21.58 58.95
CA PRO A 768 16.07 22.77 59.70
C PRO A 768 16.58 24.07 59.03
N LEU A 769 15.95 25.18 59.40
CA LEU A 769 16.41 26.55 59.20
C LEU A 769 16.51 27.20 60.59
N THR A 770 17.73 27.26 61.14
CA THR A 770 17.96 27.68 62.54
C THR A 770 18.47 29.11 62.63
N PHE A 771 17.90 29.91 63.53
CA PHE A 771 18.48 31.19 63.93
C PHE A 771 19.73 30.92 64.77
N ALA A 772 20.87 31.45 64.34
CA ALA A 772 22.12 31.38 65.08
C ALA A 772 22.00 32.20 66.38
N SER A 773 22.33 31.56 67.50
CA SER A 773 22.08 32.04 68.87
C SER A 773 23.36 32.36 69.63
N ALA A 774 24.49 32.54 68.92
CA ALA A 774 25.80 32.78 69.51
C ALA A 774 26.66 33.74 68.67
N ASN A 775 27.42 34.60 69.36
CA ASN A 775 28.35 35.53 68.71
C ASN A 775 29.45 34.79 67.94
N PRO A 776 29.92 35.31 66.78
CA PRO A 776 29.62 36.62 66.22
C PRO A 776 28.32 36.71 65.40
N ARG A 777 27.55 35.62 65.30
CA ARG A 777 26.29 35.56 64.55
C ARG A 777 25.11 35.33 65.51
N LEU A 778 24.97 36.20 66.51
CA LEU A 778 23.80 36.23 67.38
C LEU A 778 22.64 36.94 66.67
N SER A 779 21.55 36.23 66.38
CA SER A 779 20.28 36.83 65.97
C SER A 779 19.65 37.58 67.14
N ASP A 780 19.13 38.78 66.91
CA ASP A 780 18.63 39.68 67.95
C ASP A 780 17.56 40.66 67.40
N VAL A 781 16.79 41.26 68.29
CA VAL A 781 15.86 42.38 68.02
C VAL A 781 16.12 43.42 69.10
N SER A 782 16.43 44.66 68.71
CA SER A 782 16.83 45.74 69.61
C SER A 782 15.78 46.84 69.74
N PHE A 783 15.78 47.49 70.91
CA PHE A 783 15.21 48.82 71.09
C PHE A 783 15.95 49.62 72.18
N GLY A 784 16.20 50.90 71.93
CA GLY A 784 16.87 51.80 72.88
C GLY A 784 18.32 51.43 73.17
N GLY A 785 18.97 50.66 72.29
CA GLY A 785 20.31 50.10 72.51
C GLY A 785 20.36 48.84 73.40
N ALA A 786 19.23 48.19 73.67
CA ALA A 786 19.16 46.91 74.38
C ALA A 786 18.47 45.83 73.54
N SER A 787 18.88 44.56 73.73
CA SER A 787 18.15 43.38 73.24
C SER A 787 16.76 43.29 73.87
N ILE A 788 15.74 43.06 73.05
CA ILE A 788 14.35 42.84 73.45
C ILE A 788 13.74 41.55 72.87
N LEU A 789 14.54 40.77 72.12
CA LEU A 789 14.22 39.42 71.68
C LEU A 789 14.00 38.49 72.87
N ASP A 790 12.85 37.83 72.94
CA ASP A 790 12.49 36.80 73.92
C ASP A 790 13.06 35.43 73.50
N HIS A 791 12.61 34.93 72.35
CA HIS A 791 13.08 33.68 71.77
C HIS A 791 13.00 33.69 70.24
N VAL A 792 13.48 32.59 69.64
CA VAL A 792 13.48 32.35 68.19
C VAL A 792 12.63 31.13 67.84
N GLU A 793 11.78 31.24 66.84
CA GLU A 793 11.04 30.11 66.25
C GLU A 793 11.75 29.69 64.95
N HIS A 794 12.52 28.60 65.04
CA HIS A 794 13.18 27.97 63.90
C HIS A 794 12.16 27.39 62.90
N GLY A 795 12.58 27.28 61.64
CA GLY A 795 11.81 26.64 60.58
C GLY A 795 12.35 25.27 60.19
N ALA A 796 11.61 24.55 59.35
CA ALA A 796 12.02 23.32 58.69
C ALA A 796 11.58 23.29 57.21
N VAL A 797 12.35 22.59 56.38
CA VAL A 797 12.05 22.36 54.97
C VAL A 797 12.09 20.86 54.67
N VAL A 798 10.99 20.31 54.17
CA VAL A 798 10.92 18.94 53.65
C VAL A 798 11.08 19.01 52.14
N ILE A 799 12.02 18.24 51.58
CA ILE A 799 12.30 18.21 50.15
C ILE A 799 12.03 16.78 49.66
N ALA A 800 10.85 16.56 49.09
CA ALA A 800 10.49 15.25 48.58
C ALA A 800 11.21 14.93 47.26
N SER A 801 11.46 13.64 47.02
CA SER A 801 11.61 13.12 45.66
C SER A 801 10.29 13.38 44.94
N ALA A 802 10.29 14.30 43.98
CA ALA A 802 9.06 14.66 43.28
C ALA A 802 8.53 13.43 42.52
N SER A 803 7.22 13.18 42.61
CA SER A 803 6.57 11.99 42.05
C SER A 803 5.23 12.37 41.41
N ALA A 804 5.08 12.03 40.14
CA ALA A 804 3.88 12.18 39.36
C ALA A 804 3.04 10.89 39.34
N SER A 805 1.73 11.07 39.24
CA SER A 805 0.82 10.11 38.62
C SER A 805 0.19 10.72 37.38
N LEU A 806 -0.18 9.86 36.44
CA LEU A 806 -0.90 10.22 35.22
C LEU A 806 -2.19 9.40 35.13
N THR A 807 -3.33 10.07 35.18
CA THR A 807 -4.63 9.51 34.81
C THR A 807 -4.89 9.87 33.36
N ALA A 808 -4.76 8.90 32.45
CA ALA A 808 -4.86 9.10 31.02
C ALA A 808 -6.13 8.44 30.45
N SER A 809 -6.68 9.02 29.40
CA SER A 809 -7.76 8.42 28.61
C SER A 809 -7.34 8.16 27.17
N VAL A 810 -7.91 7.11 26.58
CA VAL A 810 -7.87 6.79 25.14
C VAL A 810 -9.29 6.71 24.60
N THR A 811 -9.45 6.96 23.31
CA THR A 811 -10.63 6.55 22.55
C THR A 811 -10.30 5.26 21.81
N LEU A 812 -11.09 4.20 21.98
CA LEU A 812 -10.93 2.96 21.21
C LEU A 812 -11.84 3.04 19.98
N GLN A 813 -11.29 2.87 18.77
CA GLN A 813 -12.09 2.89 17.53
C GLN A 813 -13.11 1.73 17.53
N GLY A 814 -14.21 1.84 16.78
CA GLY A 814 -15.24 0.79 16.66
C GLY A 814 -16.15 0.59 17.88
N ARG A 815 -15.67 0.88 19.11
CA ARG A 815 -16.41 0.57 20.35
C ARG A 815 -17.73 1.37 20.47
N PRO A 816 -18.80 0.77 21.02
CA PRO A 816 -20.02 1.49 21.42
C PRO A 816 -19.74 2.66 22.39
N ALA A 817 -20.64 3.63 22.48
CA ALA A 817 -20.44 4.79 23.37
C ALA A 817 -20.21 4.40 24.84
N PRO A 818 -19.22 4.99 25.54
CA PRO A 818 -18.93 4.68 26.93
C PRO A 818 -19.95 5.30 27.91
N PRO A 819 -20.15 4.72 29.11
CA PRO A 819 -19.45 3.55 29.65
C PRO A 819 -19.96 2.22 29.07
N HIS A 820 -19.05 1.35 28.61
CA HIS A 820 -19.41 0.04 28.07
C HIS A 820 -18.31 -1.01 28.34
N PRO A 821 -18.63 -2.30 28.60
CA PRO A 821 -17.62 -3.31 28.98
C PRO A 821 -16.46 -3.49 28.00
N ARG A 822 -16.70 -3.39 26.68
CA ARG A 822 -15.65 -3.49 25.63
C ARG A 822 -14.57 -2.40 25.67
N TRP A 823 -14.71 -1.40 26.55
CA TRP A 823 -13.67 -0.38 26.76
C TRP A 823 -12.58 -0.82 27.74
N ALA A 824 -12.78 -1.91 28.51
CA ALA A 824 -11.84 -2.38 29.51
C ALA A 824 -10.80 -3.35 28.91
N VAL A 825 -9.79 -2.81 28.24
CA VAL A 825 -8.77 -3.57 27.48
C VAL A 825 -7.36 -3.39 28.08
N PRO A 826 -6.47 -4.40 27.98
CA PRO A 826 -5.09 -4.29 28.45
C PRO A 826 -4.22 -3.48 27.47
N LEU A 827 -3.69 -2.35 27.93
CA LEU A 827 -2.78 -1.50 27.17
C LEU A 827 -1.32 -1.78 27.55
N THR A 828 -0.42 -1.62 26.59
CA THR A 828 1.00 -1.38 26.83
C THR A 828 1.26 0.12 26.80
N VAL A 829 1.82 0.68 27.87
CA VAL A 829 2.09 2.12 28.01
C VAL A 829 3.55 2.33 28.37
N SER A 830 4.30 3.09 27.57
CA SER A 830 5.71 3.40 27.84
C SER A 830 5.98 4.90 27.83
N LEU A 831 6.86 5.35 28.73
CA LEU A 831 7.24 6.76 28.89
C LEU A 831 8.71 6.90 28.54
N THR A 832 9.00 7.56 27.42
CA THR A 832 10.36 7.79 26.91
C THR A 832 10.75 9.25 27.17
N VAL A 833 11.95 9.52 27.69
CA VAL A 833 12.44 10.91 27.78
C VAL A 833 12.74 11.41 26.36
N PRO A 834 12.25 12.59 25.92
CA PRO A 834 12.43 13.05 24.55
C PRO A 834 13.90 13.00 24.10
N GLY A 835 14.15 12.34 22.96
CA GLY A 835 15.50 12.14 22.40
C GLY A 835 16.35 11.02 23.03
N SER A 836 15.89 10.34 24.09
CA SER A 836 16.68 9.27 24.77
C SER A 836 16.63 7.89 24.10
N GLY A 837 15.68 7.66 23.19
CA GLY A 837 15.49 6.39 22.48
C GLY A 837 14.95 5.22 23.31
N THR A 838 15.05 5.26 24.65
CA THR A 838 14.75 4.14 25.54
C THR A 838 13.64 4.51 26.54
N PRO A 839 12.62 3.66 26.75
CA PRO A 839 11.63 3.87 27.81
C PRO A 839 12.28 3.98 29.19
N ALA A 840 11.95 5.06 29.91
CA ALA A 840 12.31 5.23 31.32
C ALA A 840 11.33 4.48 32.25
N TYR A 841 10.08 4.28 31.80
CA TYR A 841 9.05 3.51 32.48
C TYR A 841 8.21 2.74 31.45
N THR A 842 7.75 1.55 31.83
CA THR A 842 6.77 0.76 31.07
C THR A 842 5.75 0.18 32.04
N PHE A 843 4.47 0.26 31.66
CA PHE A 843 3.32 -0.20 32.43
C PHE A 843 2.38 -1.00 31.53
N THR A 844 1.62 -1.92 32.11
CA THR A 844 0.56 -2.67 31.41
C THR A 844 -0.81 -2.45 32.07
N PRO A 845 -1.38 -1.22 32.04
CA PRO A 845 -2.66 -0.94 32.68
C PRO A 845 -3.84 -1.47 31.85
N THR A 846 -4.91 -1.88 32.52
CA THR A 846 -6.23 -2.06 31.89
C THR A 846 -7.00 -0.74 31.99
N THR A 847 -7.71 -0.36 30.92
CA THR A 847 -8.68 0.75 30.98
C THR A 847 -9.93 0.39 31.78
N ASP A 848 -10.62 1.41 32.29
CA ASP A 848 -11.98 1.28 32.78
C ASP A 848 -13.01 1.28 31.64
N GLN A 849 -14.30 1.20 31.99
CA GLN A 849 -15.39 1.23 31.00
C GLN A 849 -15.53 2.57 30.24
N ASN A 850 -14.73 3.59 30.58
CA ASN A 850 -14.66 4.90 29.94
C ASN A 850 -13.37 5.11 29.14
N GLY A 851 -12.54 4.06 28.95
CA GLY A 851 -11.25 4.19 28.25
C GLY A 851 -10.17 4.89 29.08
N SER A 852 -10.34 5.00 30.40
CA SER A 852 -9.43 5.71 31.29
C SER A 852 -8.61 4.77 32.18
N PHE A 853 -7.35 5.10 32.42
CA PHE A 853 -6.44 4.33 33.28
C PHE A 853 -5.58 5.28 34.13
N THR A 854 -4.91 4.76 35.16
CA THR A 854 -3.98 5.55 36.00
C THR A 854 -2.68 4.80 36.26
N ILE A 855 -1.56 5.49 36.09
CA ILE A 855 -0.19 5.02 36.38
C ILE A 855 0.50 6.01 37.35
N SER A 856 1.46 5.54 38.15
CA SER A 856 2.08 6.33 39.22
C SER A 856 3.54 5.93 39.48
N GLY A 857 4.25 6.72 40.30
CA GLY A 857 5.66 6.49 40.62
C GLY A 857 6.65 7.06 39.59
N ILE A 858 6.18 7.96 38.74
CA ILE A 858 6.97 8.56 37.64
C ILE A 858 7.66 9.83 38.16
N THR A 859 8.92 10.08 37.82
CA THR A 859 9.58 11.34 38.18
C THR A 859 9.04 12.49 37.30
N PRO A 860 8.61 13.65 37.85
CA PRO A 860 8.16 14.81 37.07
C PRO A 860 9.17 15.25 36.00
N GLY A 861 8.66 15.64 34.83
CA GLY A 861 9.45 15.89 33.63
C GLY A 861 8.62 15.77 32.35
N ALA A 862 9.24 16.06 31.20
CA ALA A 862 8.62 15.85 29.90
C ALA A 862 8.88 14.42 29.40
N TYR A 863 7.83 13.75 28.92
CA TYR A 863 7.89 12.40 28.36
C TYR A 863 7.13 12.31 27.03
N GLU A 864 7.66 11.56 26.08
CA GLU A 864 6.83 10.95 25.05
C GLU A 864 6.09 9.76 25.67
N VAL A 865 4.78 9.91 25.90
CA VAL A 865 3.90 8.83 26.35
C VAL A 865 3.44 8.07 25.11
N ARG A 866 3.72 6.77 25.08
CA ARG A 866 3.33 5.85 24.02
C ARG A 866 2.31 4.86 24.56
N VAL A 867 1.30 4.53 23.77
CA VAL A 867 0.21 3.63 24.18
C VAL A 867 -0.26 2.77 23.00
N LYS A 868 -0.37 1.46 23.22
CA LYS A 868 -0.80 0.45 22.23
C LYS A 868 -1.67 -0.63 22.91
N HIS A 869 -2.78 -1.04 22.31
CA HIS A 869 -3.47 -2.32 22.58
C HIS A 869 -3.06 -3.37 21.52
N SER A 870 -3.30 -4.66 21.77
CA SER A 870 -2.74 -5.77 20.97
C SER A 870 -3.19 -5.82 19.51
N HIS A 871 -4.31 -5.18 19.17
CA HIS A 871 -4.80 -5.06 17.78
C HIS A 871 -4.95 -3.60 17.29
N THR A 872 -4.37 -2.63 18.02
CA THR A 872 -4.39 -1.19 17.65
C THR A 872 -3.01 -0.65 17.29
N LEU A 873 -2.94 0.20 16.28
CA LEU A 873 -1.81 1.09 16.01
C LEU A 873 -1.44 1.95 17.23
N GLN A 874 -0.15 2.06 17.55
CA GLN A 874 0.34 2.84 18.69
C GLN A 874 0.11 4.35 18.52
N ASN A 875 -0.33 5.03 19.59
CA ASN A 875 -0.28 6.49 19.67
C ASN A 875 0.94 6.98 20.45
N LYS A 876 1.36 8.22 20.17
CA LYS A 876 2.42 8.95 20.89
C LYS A 876 1.98 10.38 21.19
N VAL A 877 1.96 10.76 22.46
CA VAL A 877 1.63 12.11 22.93
C VAL A 877 2.68 12.60 23.91
N THR A 878 3.20 13.81 23.70
CA THR A 878 4.15 14.43 24.64
C THR A 878 3.41 15.04 25.83
N VAL A 879 3.74 14.59 27.03
CA VAL A 879 3.12 15.05 28.29
C VAL A 879 4.19 15.60 29.22
N VAL A 880 3.95 16.77 29.80
CA VAL A 880 4.80 17.34 30.87
C VAL A 880 4.15 17.02 32.22
N LEU A 881 4.74 16.07 32.94
CA LEU A 881 4.26 15.65 34.25
C LEU A 881 4.79 16.56 35.34
N SER A 882 3.88 17.17 36.09
CA SER A 882 4.15 17.90 37.34
C SER A 882 4.11 16.97 38.55
N ASN A 883 4.62 17.44 39.69
CA ASN A 883 4.54 16.70 40.95
C ASN A 883 3.07 16.54 41.40
N GLY A 884 2.66 15.33 41.80
CA GLY A 884 1.26 15.00 42.10
C GLY A 884 0.50 14.44 40.90
N ALA A 885 -0.82 14.67 40.86
CA ALA A 885 -1.70 14.10 39.84
C ALA A 885 -1.75 14.94 38.55
N ASN A 886 -1.63 14.28 37.42
CA ASN A 886 -1.70 14.84 36.07
C ASN A 886 -2.77 14.11 35.25
N THR A 887 -3.30 14.75 34.21
CA THR A 887 -4.21 14.13 33.24
C THR A 887 -3.75 14.34 31.80
N ALA A 888 -4.08 13.40 30.92
CA ALA A 888 -3.87 13.52 29.47
C ALA A 888 -4.92 12.74 28.68
N ASN A 889 -5.23 13.20 27.47
CA ASN A 889 -5.93 12.40 26.46
C ASN A 889 -4.86 11.93 25.45
N LEU A 890 -4.80 10.63 25.19
CA LEU A 890 -3.79 9.99 24.33
C LEU A 890 -4.32 9.69 22.91
N GLY A 891 -5.49 10.22 22.56
CA GLY A 891 -6.08 10.14 21.22
C GLY A 891 -6.87 8.86 20.95
N ILE A 892 -7.23 8.68 19.67
CA ILE A 892 -7.91 7.48 19.17
C ILE A 892 -6.86 6.40 18.90
N LEU A 893 -6.92 5.27 19.60
CA LEU A 893 -6.22 4.05 19.19
C LEU A 893 -6.97 3.46 18.00
N ARG A 894 -6.25 3.31 16.89
CA ARG A 894 -6.81 2.88 15.60
C ARG A 894 -6.67 1.37 15.44
N GLU A 895 -7.75 0.66 15.17
CA GLU A 895 -7.77 -0.81 15.08
C GLU A 895 -7.24 -1.33 13.72
N GLY A 896 -6.90 -2.62 13.65
CA GLY A 896 -6.53 -3.32 12.41
C GLY A 896 -5.19 -4.06 12.43
N ASP A 897 -4.45 -3.97 13.53
CA ASP A 897 -3.03 -4.36 13.71
C ASP A 897 -2.96 -5.76 14.36
N ALA A 898 -3.55 -6.76 13.69
CA ALA A 898 -3.82 -8.10 14.23
C ALA A 898 -2.56 -8.95 14.47
N ASP A 899 -1.46 -8.73 13.73
CA ASP A 899 -0.19 -9.40 14.04
C ASP A 899 0.66 -8.65 15.10
N ASN A 900 0.23 -7.44 15.48
CA ASN A 900 0.82 -6.55 16.47
C ASN A 900 2.15 -5.89 16.05
N ASP A 901 2.51 -5.84 14.76
CA ASP A 901 3.75 -5.21 14.28
C ASP A 901 3.77 -3.66 14.30
N ASN A 902 2.61 -3.00 14.51
CA ASN A 902 2.38 -1.54 14.45
C ASN A 902 2.08 -0.96 13.05
N PHE A 903 1.63 -1.78 12.10
CA PHE A 903 1.05 -1.39 10.82
C PHE A 903 -0.33 -2.05 10.64
N VAL A 904 -1.02 -1.76 9.53
CA VAL A 904 -2.20 -2.52 9.07
C VAL A 904 -1.95 -2.91 7.63
N THR A 905 -1.91 -4.21 7.38
CA THR A 905 -1.32 -4.80 6.17
C THR A 905 -2.16 -5.95 5.61
N LEU A 906 -1.68 -6.58 4.54
CA LEU A 906 -2.28 -7.80 4.00
C LEU A 906 -2.17 -9.00 4.97
N VAL A 907 -1.22 -8.99 5.91
CA VAL A 907 -1.09 -10.04 6.94
C VAL A 907 -2.29 -10.00 7.89
N ASP A 908 -2.66 -8.80 8.35
CA ASP A 908 -3.81 -8.57 9.21
C ASP A 908 -5.12 -8.92 8.51
N PHE A 909 -5.23 -8.57 7.23
CA PHE A 909 -6.36 -8.98 6.40
C PHE A 909 -6.43 -10.50 6.27
N SER A 910 -5.30 -11.20 6.08
CA SER A 910 -5.26 -12.65 6.03
C SER A 910 -5.71 -13.29 7.36
N ILE A 911 -5.31 -12.73 8.51
CA ILE A 911 -5.76 -13.20 9.83
C ILE A 911 -7.28 -13.02 9.95
N LEU A 912 -7.80 -11.84 9.58
CA LEU A 912 -9.24 -11.56 9.59
C LEU A 912 -10.04 -12.48 8.67
N VAL A 913 -9.60 -12.70 7.43
CA VAL A 913 -10.29 -13.59 6.49
C VAL A 913 -10.34 -15.03 7.02
N THR A 914 -9.27 -15.53 7.66
CA THR A 914 -9.29 -16.89 8.24
C THR A 914 -10.24 -17.06 9.42
N ALA A 915 -10.62 -15.98 10.11
CA ALA A 915 -11.55 -15.99 11.23
C ALA A 915 -12.96 -15.45 10.90
N PHE A 916 -13.19 -14.96 9.68
CA PHE A 916 -14.41 -14.23 9.32
C PHE A 916 -15.69 -15.07 9.45
N SER A 917 -16.74 -14.45 9.96
CA SER A 917 -18.03 -15.11 10.30
C SER A 917 -17.91 -16.22 11.35
N THR A 918 -17.00 -16.04 12.32
CA THR A 918 -16.89 -16.90 13.51
C THR A 918 -17.06 -16.09 14.80
N CYS A 919 -17.30 -16.79 15.92
CA CYS A 919 -17.39 -16.21 17.26
C CYS A 919 -16.63 -17.06 18.28
N GLN A 920 -16.30 -16.47 19.44
CA GLN A 920 -15.52 -17.08 20.51
C GLN A 920 -16.06 -18.45 20.90
N GLY A 921 -15.21 -19.48 20.74
CA GLY A 921 -15.56 -20.89 20.95
C GLY A 921 -15.71 -21.69 19.65
N ALA A 922 -15.80 -21.05 18.48
CA ALA A 922 -15.61 -21.70 17.19
C ALA A 922 -14.14 -22.07 16.97
N ALA A 923 -13.88 -23.17 16.25
CA ALA A 923 -12.52 -23.69 16.04
C ALA A 923 -11.62 -22.81 15.15
N ALA A 924 -12.22 -21.92 14.35
CA ALA A 924 -11.51 -20.97 13.47
C ALA A 924 -11.55 -19.52 14.00
N TYR A 925 -12.05 -19.28 15.21
CA TYR A 925 -12.06 -17.94 15.80
C TYR A 925 -10.67 -17.53 16.29
N ASP A 926 -10.19 -16.38 15.81
CA ASP A 926 -8.96 -15.74 16.28
C ASP A 926 -9.29 -14.36 16.88
N ALA A 927 -9.03 -14.21 18.19
CA ALA A 927 -9.26 -12.97 18.93
C ALA A 927 -8.36 -11.79 18.47
N ARG A 928 -7.39 -12.03 17.59
CA ARG A 928 -6.60 -10.97 16.94
C ARG A 928 -7.40 -10.20 15.87
N ALA A 929 -8.40 -10.84 15.27
CA ALA A 929 -9.26 -10.28 14.23
C ALA A 929 -10.60 -9.70 14.72
N ASP A 930 -10.97 -9.99 15.97
CA ASP A 930 -12.06 -9.34 16.69
C ASP A 930 -11.56 -7.93 17.08
N PHE A 931 -11.76 -6.95 16.19
CA PHE A 931 -11.24 -5.59 16.34
C PHE A 931 -12.16 -4.72 17.18
N ASP A 932 -13.47 -4.96 17.16
CA ASP A 932 -14.46 -4.24 17.98
C ASP A 932 -14.61 -4.79 19.42
N ASN A 933 -14.03 -5.96 19.72
CA ASN A 933 -14.16 -6.72 20.97
C ASN A 933 -15.61 -7.22 21.25
N ASP A 934 -16.40 -7.64 20.24
CA ASP A 934 -17.72 -8.27 20.45
C ASP A 934 -17.72 -9.78 20.69
N ALA A 935 -16.55 -10.42 20.61
CA ALA A 935 -16.35 -11.86 20.61
C ALA A 935 -16.79 -12.56 19.31
N CYS A 936 -16.92 -11.84 18.19
CA CYS A 936 -17.04 -12.34 16.83
C CYS A 936 -16.07 -11.62 15.87
N VAL A 937 -15.95 -12.14 14.64
CA VAL A 937 -15.18 -11.50 13.55
C VAL A 937 -16.11 -11.31 12.37
N THR A 938 -16.32 -10.06 11.99
CA THR A 938 -17.47 -9.63 11.17
C THR A 938 -17.08 -8.61 10.09
N LEU A 939 -18.06 -8.14 9.33
CA LEU A 939 -17.90 -7.04 8.39
C LEU A 939 -17.48 -5.71 9.08
N VAL A 940 -17.84 -5.51 10.36
CA VAL A 940 -17.44 -4.32 11.12
C VAL A 940 -15.92 -4.32 11.35
N ASP A 941 -15.34 -5.48 11.62
CA ASP A 941 -13.90 -5.68 11.81
C ASP A 941 -13.15 -5.47 10.48
N PHE A 942 -13.69 -5.99 9.37
CA PHE A 942 -13.17 -5.69 8.04
C PHE A 942 -13.19 -4.18 7.74
N SER A 943 -14.28 -3.50 8.07
CA SER A 943 -14.43 -2.04 7.92
C SER A 943 -13.44 -1.25 8.80
N LEU A 944 -13.17 -1.72 10.03
CA LEU A 944 -12.15 -1.14 10.92
C LEU A 944 -10.74 -1.28 10.33
N LEU A 945 -10.40 -2.47 9.82
CA LEU A 945 -9.14 -2.76 9.15
C LEU A 945 -8.97 -1.92 7.87
N VAL A 946 -9.98 -1.89 7.00
CA VAL A 946 -9.98 -1.08 5.77
C VAL A 946 -9.79 0.41 6.07
N THR A 947 -10.45 0.93 7.09
CA THR A 947 -10.33 2.34 7.51
C THR A 947 -8.89 2.73 7.86
N ASN A 948 -8.07 1.78 8.28
CA ASN A 948 -6.68 1.98 8.67
C ASN A 948 -5.67 1.29 7.75
N PHE A 949 -6.08 0.71 6.62
CA PHE A 949 -5.19 -0.10 5.78
C PHE A 949 -4.01 0.72 5.22
N GLY A 950 -2.80 0.16 5.29
CA GLY A 950 -1.56 0.86 4.94
C GLY A 950 -1.14 1.96 5.92
N GLN A 951 -1.83 2.13 7.06
CA GLN A 951 -1.42 3.09 8.10
C GLN A 951 -0.41 2.45 9.06
N ALA A 952 0.60 3.23 9.44
CA ALA A 952 1.48 2.94 10.56
C ALA A 952 0.96 3.60 11.84
N GLY A 953 1.20 2.98 12.99
CA GLY A 953 1.14 3.65 14.29
C GLY A 953 2.37 4.55 14.51
N ALA A 954 2.35 5.35 15.57
CA ALA A 954 3.44 6.24 15.93
C ALA A 954 4.73 5.45 16.26
N SER A 955 5.57 5.29 15.25
CA SER A 955 6.86 4.61 15.24
C SER A 955 7.70 4.79 16.51
N ALA A 956 8.45 3.74 16.89
CA ALA A 956 9.46 3.80 17.95
C ALA A 956 10.47 4.95 17.69
N PRO A 957 11.20 5.44 18.72
CA PRO A 957 11.94 6.71 18.64
C PRO A 957 12.91 6.79 17.44
N GLY A 958 12.50 7.51 16.39
CA GLY A 958 13.24 7.63 15.13
C GLY A 958 12.36 8.03 13.94
N GLY A 959 11.10 7.58 13.88
CA GLY A 959 10.21 7.86 12.74
C GLY A 959 9.27 9.07 12.89
N VAL A 960 8.72 9.49 11.75
CA VAL A 960 7.76 10.61 11.61
C VAL A 960 6.35 10.16 12.04
N ALA A 961 5.51 11.10 12.47
CA ALA A 961 4.12 10.85 12.87
C ALA A 961 3.13 11.08 11.70
N PRO A 962 2.15 10.18 11.48
CA PRO A 962 1.04 10.42 10.54
C PRO A 962 0.16 11.61 10.96
N GLY A 963 -0.48 12.26 9.98
CA GLY A 963 -1.44 13.33 10.22
C GLY A 963 -2.79 12.82 10.74
N SER A 964 -3.49 13.65 11.51
CA SER A 964 -4.83 13.35 12.01
C SER A 964 -5.88 13.45 10.90
N LEU A 965 -6.61 12.37 10.64
CA LEU A 965 -7.86 12.43 9.86
C LEU A 965 -8.94 13.19 10.64
N PRO A 966 -9.79 14.01 9.98
CA PRO A 966 -10.93 14.65 10.62
C PRO A 966 -12.03 13.63 10.94
N PRO A 967 -12.85 13.83 11.99
CA PRO A 967 -13.95 12.94 12.31
C PRO A 967 -15.02 12.96 11.21
N ILE A 968 -15.47 11.77 10.78
CA ILE A 968 -16.49 11.60 9.73
C ILE A 968 -17.86 11.98 10.30
N ALA A 969 -18.20 13.26 10.21
CA ALA A 969 -19.48 13.82 10.63
C ALA A 969 -20.44 14.00 9.43
N GLN A 970 -20.84 12.90 8.79
CA GLN A 970 -21.96 12.91 7.84
C GLN A 970 -23.22 12.31 8.48
N ARG A 971 -24.40 12.87 8.15
CA ARG A 971 -25.67 12.23 8.49
C ARG A 971 -25.96 11.14 7.46
N PRO A 972 -26.32 9.92 7.87
CA PRO A 972 -26.60 8.85 6.93
C PRO A 972 -27.81 9.20 6.05
N SER A 973 -27.67 8.96 4.74
CA SER A 973 -28.83 8.53 3.94
C SER A 973 -29.31 7.18 4.48
N ALA A 974 -30.61 6.87 4.36
CA ALA A 974 -31.11 5.56 4.75
C ALA A 974 -30.52 4.50 3.80
N VAL A 975 -29.59 3.68 4.31
CA VAL A 975 -29.04 2.55 3.56
C VAL A 975 -29.98 1.36 3.71
N THR A 976 -30.43 0.79 2.60
CA THR A 976 -31.37 -0.34 2.56
C THR A 976 -30.90 -1.42 1.60
N LEU A 977 -31.02 -2.69 2.02
CA LEU A 977 -30.76 -3.86 1.18
C LEU A 977 -32.09 -4.56 0.85
N GLU A 978 -32.34 -4.95 -0.40
CA GLU A 978 -33.57 -5.64 -0.80
C GLU A 978 -33.31 -6.80 -1.77
N ILE A 979 -34.19 -7.80 -1.77
CA ILE A 979 -34.21 -8.87 -2.77
C ILE A 979 -35.01 -8.39 -3.98
N VAL A 980 -34.39 -8.43 -5.16
CA VAL A 980 -35.00 -8.01 -6.44
C VAL A 980 -35.05 -9.20 -7.41
N PRO A 981 -36.22 -9.60 -7.93
CA PRO A 981 -37.55 -9.09 -7.59
C PRO A 981 -38.02 -9.53 -6.19
N VAL A 982 -38.80 -8.67 -5.51
CA VAL A 982 -39.27 -8.90 -4.13
C VAL A 982 -40.25 -10.08 -4.03
N ALA A 983 -40.96 -10.39 -5.11
CA ALA A 983 -41.75 -11.61 -5.25
C ALA A 983 -41.37 -12.30 -6.56
N THR A 984 -41.12 -13.61 -6.52
CA THR A 984 -40.83 -14.43 -7.70
C THR A 984 -41.84 -15.56 -7.83
N GLU A 985 -42.64 -15.56 -8.88
CA GLU A 985 -43.40 -16.73 -9.30
C GLU A 985 -42.51 -17.58 -10.22
N ILE A 986 -42.40 -18.88 -9.96
CA ILE A 986 -41.55 -19.81 -10.72
C ILE A 986 -42.13 -21.21 -10.72
N ARG A 987 -41.76 -22.07 -11.67
CA ARG A 987 -42.18 -23.47 -11.65
C ARG A 987 -41.15 -24.37 -10.99
N VAL A 988 -41.64 -25.48 -10.44
CA VAL A 988 -40.77 -26.57 -9.96
C VAL A 988 -39.85 -27.03 -11.10
N GLY A 989 -38.56 -27.17 -10.82
CA GLY A 989 -37.54 -27.50 -11.81
C GLY A 989 -37.05 -26.32 -12.68
N GLU A 990 -37.63 -25.12 -12.58
CA GLU A 990 -37.12 -23.96 -13.31
C GLU A 990 -36.08 -23.15 -12.51
N PRO A 991 -34.93 -22.81 -13.12
CA PRO A 991 -33.94 -21.97 -12.48
C PRO A 991 -34.30 -20.48 -12.62
N PHE A 992 -34.34 -19.77 -11.49
CA PHE A 992 -34.56 -18.33 -11.42
C PHE A 992 -33.33 -17.62 -10.82
N THR A 993 -33.31 -16.30 -10.85
CA THR A 993 -32.25 -15.50 -10.22
C THR A 993 -32.86 -14.34 -9.48
N VAL A 994 -32.45 -14.16 -8.23
CA VAL A 994 -32.76 -12.98 -7.43
C VAL A 994 -31.46 -12.22 -7.15
N THR A 995 -31.57 -10.92 -6.94
CA THR A 995 -30.42 -10.04 -6.73
C THR A 995 -30.55 -9.36 -5.37
N ALA A 996 -29.50 -9.40 -4.56
CA ALA A 996 -29.40 -8.54 -3.39
C ALA A 996 -28.98 -7.14 -3.87
N HIS A 997 -29.95 -6.24 -3.97
CA HIS A 997 -29.76 -4.85 -4.39
C HIS A 997 -29.56 -3.96 -3.16
N ILE A 998 -28.53 -3.11 -3.16
CA ILE A 998 -28.32 -2.12 -2.09
C ILE A 998 -28.55 -0.71 -2.63
N ASN A 999 -29.34 0.07 -1.89
CA ASN A 999 -29.47 1.51 -2.09
C ASN A 999 -28.88 2.22 -0.87
N THR A 1000 -27.82 3.00 -1.11
CA THR A 1000 -27.07 3.73 -0.09
C THR A 1000 -27.34 5.25 -0.14
N GLY A 1001 -28.06 5.74 -1.15
CA GLY A 1001 -28.26 7.18 -1.37
C GLY A 1001 -26.93 7.91 -1.55
N SER A 1002 -26.61 8.86 -0.67
CA SER A 1002 -25.31 9.53 -0.63
C SER A 1002 -24.31 8.95 0.38
N GLN A 1003 -24.68 7.91 1.13
CA GLN A 1003 -23.80 7.25 2.07
C GLN A 1003 -22.81 6.37 1.29
N GLN A 1004 -21.51 6.49 1.56
CA GLN A 1004 -20.53 5.54 1.04
C GLN A 1004 -20.55 4.26 1.87
N VAL A 1005 -20.24 3.12 1.27
CA VAL A 1005 -20.02 1.84 1.96
C VAL A 1005 -18.64 1.28 1.62
N ASP A 1006 -17.95 0.72 2.62
CA ASP A 1006 -16.67 0.04 2.46
C ASP A 1006 -16.81 -1.49 2.38
N GLY A 1007 -17.93 -2.03 2.86
CA GLY A 1007 -18.28 -3.44 2.80
C GLY A 1007 -19.78 -3.68 2.81
N VAL A 1008 -20.21 -4.81 2.25
CA VAL A 1008 -21.58 -5.34 2.34
C VAL A 1008 -21.53 -6.85 2.54
N SER A 1009 -22.29 -7.37 3.50
CA SER A 1009 -22.52 -8.79 3.74
C SER A 1009 -23.99 -9.13 3.48
N VAL A 1010 -24.20 -10.24 2.78
CA VAL A 1010 -25.50 -10.73 2.32
C VAL A 1010 -25.61 -12.19 2.76
N TYR A 1011 -26.19 -12.38 3.95
CA TYR A 1011 -26.53 -13.70 4.46
C TYR A 1011 -28.02 -13.96 4.24
N LEU A 1012 -28.33 -14.83 3.29
CA LEU A 1012 -29.71 -15.20 2.96
C LEU A 1012 -30.04 -16.58 3.56
N ASN A 1013 -31.24 -16.71 4.09
CA ASN A 1013 -31.82 -17.98 4.52
C ASN A 1013 -33.02 -18.30 3.62
N PHE A 1014 -33.13 -19.56 3.21
CA PHE A 1014 -34.21 -20.11 2.40
C PHE A 1014 -34.62 -21.49 2.93
N ASP A 1015 -35.78 -22.02 2.51
CA ASP A 1015 -36.18 -23.39 2.85
C ASP A 1015 -35.49 -24.41 1.91
N PRO A 1016 -34.57 -25.26 2.42
CA PRO A 1016 -33.82 -26.20 1.60
C PRO A 1016 -34.65 -27.40 1.11
N ALA A 1017 -35.89 -27.57 1.56
CA ALA A 1017 -36.83 -28.55 1.01
C ALA A 1017 -37.65 -28.00 -0.18
N LEU A 1018 -37.60 -26.70 -0.42
CA LEU A 1018 -38.41 -26.01 -1.43
C LEU A 1018 -37.55 -25.32 -2.50
N LEU A 1019 -36.37 -24.82 -2.13
CA LEU A 1019 -35.43 -24.11 -3.01
C LEU A 1019 -34.02 -24.66 -2.89
N GLN A 1020 -33.23 -24.55 -3.97
CA GLN A 1020 -31.81 -24.92 -4.00
C GLN A 1020 -31.02 -23.87 -4.77
N VAL A 1021 -29.91 -23.39 -4.21
CA VAL A 1021 -28.95 -22.50 -4.88
C VAL A 1021 -28.11 -23.31 -5.87
N GLN A 1022 -27.97 -22.77 -7.07
CA GLN A 1022 -27.19 -23.30 -8.18
C GLN A 1022 -25.87 -22.54 -8.36
N ALA A 1023 -25.88 -21.21 -8.19
CA ALA A 1023 -24.71 -20.37 -8.33
C ALA A 1023 -24.87 -19.03 -7.59
N LEU A 1024 -23.73 -18.41 -7.27
CA LEU A 1024 -23.60 -17.04 -6.81
C LEU A 1024 -22.71 -16.27 -7.78
N THR A 1025 -23.11 -15.07 -8.17
CA THR A 1025 -22.37 -14.23 -9.13
C THR A 1025 -22.35 -12.78 -8.65
N GLN A 1026 -21.18 -12.14 -8.62
CA GLN A 1026 -21.08 -10.70 -8.38
C GLN A 1026 -21.29 -9.96 -9.73
N PRO A 1027 -22.32 -9.11 -9.88
CA PRO A 1027 -22.69 -8.55 -11.18
C PRO A 1027 -21.87 -7.30 -11.59
N ASN A 1028 -21.07 -6.73 -10.67
CA ASN A 1028 -20.18 -5.60 -10.92
C ASN A 1028 -18.97 -5.66 -9.97
N ASN A 1029 -17.92 -4.88 -10.27
CA ASN A 1029 -16.68 -4.86 -9.50
C ASN A 1029 -16.58 -3.65 -8.54
N LEU A 1030 -17.70 -3.17 -8.00
CA LEU A 1030 -17.72 -2.01 -7.08
C LEU A 1030 -17.22 -2.35 -5.66
N LEU A 1031 -17.27 -3.63 -5.29
CA LEU A 1031 -16.73 -4.18 -4.04
C LEU A 1031 -15.76 -5.33 -4.40
N PRO A 1032 -14.54 -5.03 -4.87
CA PRO A 1032 -13.64 -6.01 -5.50
C PRO A 1032 -13.02 -7.02 -4.52
N ALA A 1033 -13.00 -6.73 -3.21
CA ALA A 1033 -12.45 -7.63 -2.20
C ALA A 1033 -13.55 -8.58 -1.70
N VAL A 1034 -13.76 -9.69 -2.40
CA VAL A 1034 -14.69 -10.75 -1.98
C VAL A 1034 -14.09 -11.53 -0.80
N ILE A 1035 -14.81 -11.53 0.32
CA ILE A 1035 -14.43 -12.13 1.61
C ILE A 1035 -15.10 -13.51 1.77
N GLN A 1036 -16.38 -13.62 1.40
CA GLN A 1036 -17.13 -14.88 1.35
C GLN A 1036 -17.99 -14.93 0.08
N ASN A 1037 -18.10 -16.11 -0.52
CA ASN A 1037 -18.96 -16.38 -1.67
C ASN A 1037 -19.32 -17.88 -1.71
N GLN A 1038 -20.16 -18.32 -0.77
CA GLN A 1038 -20.50 -19.74 -0.57
C GLN A 1038 -21.98 -19.93 -0.24
N PHE A 1039 -22.48 -21.16 -0.40
CA PHE A 1039 -23.86 -21.52 -0.05
C PHE A 1039 -23.93 -22.97 0.45
N ASP A 1040 -24.88 -23.23 1.34
CA ASP A 1040 -25.18 -24.57 1.86
C ASP A 1040 -26.65 -24.90 1.57
N ASN A 1041 -26.86 -25.82 0.64
CA ASN A 1041 -28.18 -26.32 0.24
C ASN A 1041 -28.80 -27.33 1.23
N GLY A 1042 -28.05 -27.85 2.19
CA GLY A 1042 -28.57 -28.66 3.29
C GLY A 1042 -29.04 -27.80 4.47
N ALA A 1043 -28.35 -26.70 4.76
CA ALA A 1043 -28.72 -25.74 5.80
C ALA A 1043 -29.74 -24.67 5.33
N GLY A 1044 -29.87 -24.47 4.02
CA GLY A 1044 -30.73 -23.42 3.46
C GLY A 1044 -30.10 -22.03 3.55
N HIS A 1045 -28.81 -21.90 3.22
CA HIS A 1045 -27.98 -20.72 3.49
C HIS A 1045 -27.21 -20.22 2.26
N VAL A 1046 -27.13 -18.89 2.11
CA VAL A 1046 -26.17 -18.18 1.26
C VAL A 1046 -25.34 -17.26 2.14
N ASP A 1047 -24.02 -17.27 1.93
CA ASP A 1047 -23.03 -16.53 2.69
C ASP A 1047 -22.13 -15.78 1.69
N PHE A 1048 -22.51 -14.54 1.38
CA PHE A 1048 -21.72 -13.63 0.55
C PHE A 1048 -21.27 -12.42 1.38
N ALA A 1049 -20.02 -12.00 1.23
CA ALA A 1049 -19.51 -10.76 1.78
C ALA A 1049 -18.42 -10.19 0.88
N ALA A 1050 -18.46 -8.89 0.59
CA ALA A 1050 -17.46 -8.22 -0.24
C ALA A 1050 -17.26 -6.77 0.20
N GLY A 1051 -16.08 -6.21 -0.11
CA GLY A 1051 -15.73 -4.84 0.23
C GLY A 1051 -14.76 -4.18 -0.73
N ALA A 1052 -14.29 -2.97 -0.38
CA ALA A 1052 -13.34 -2.20 -1.15
C ALA A 1052 -12.31 -1.54 -0.23
N PHE A 1053 -11.01 -1.61 -0.57
CA PHE A 1053 -9.95 -0.92 0.18
C PHE A 1053 -9.84 0.58 -0.15
N SER A 1054 -10.46 1.03 -1.25
CA SER A 1054 -10.57 2.44 -1.65
C SER A 1054 -11.71 2.61 -2.66
N GLY A 1055 -12.08 3.85 -2.99
CA GLY A 1055 -13.12 4.12 -3.99
C GLY A 1055 -14.55 3.77 -3.56
N PHE A 1056 -14.79 3.73 -2.24
CA PHE A 1056 -16.04 3.30 -1.58
C PHE A 1056 -17.32 3.74 -2.33
N PRO A 1057 -18.11 2.81 -2.90
CA PRO A 1057 -19.28 3.15 -3.71
C PRO A 1057 -20.40 3.80 -2.90
N SER A 1058 -21.22 4.58 -3.59
CA SER A 1058 -22.48 5.15 -3.11
C SER A 1058 -23.51 5.21 -4.26
N GLY A 1059 -24.78 5.35 -3.90
CA GLY A 1059 -25.92 5.20 -4.82
C GLY A 1059 -26.60 3.83 -4.73
N ALA A 1060 -27.23 3.40 -5.81
CA ALA A 1060 -27.96 2.14 -5.91
C ALA A 1060 -27.23 1.17 -6.83
N PHE A 1061 -26.92 -0.04 -6.36
CA PHE A 1061 -26.18 -1.05 -7.11
C PHE A 1061 -26.47 -2.47 -6.62
N ASP A 1062 -26.18 -3.45 -7.46
CA ASP A 1062 -26.37 -4.87 -7.16
C ASP A 1062 -25.14 -5.44 -6.43
N VAL A 1063 -25.34 -6.19 -5.34
CA VAL A 1063 -24.25 -6.74 -4.52
C VAL A 1063 -23.91 -8.17 -4.94
N VAL A 1064 -24.91 -9.05 -5.02
CA VAL A 1064 -24.76 -10.45 -5.47
C VAL A 1064 -26.05 -10.93 -6.12
N GLN A 1065 -25.92 -11.71 -7.19
CA GLN A 1065 -26.98 -12.46 -7.82
C GLN A 1065 -26.95 -13.91 -7.31
N VAL A 1066 -28.09 -14.37 -6.79
CA VAL A 1066 -28.29 -15.74 -6.31
C VAL A 1066 -29.17 -16.48 -7.31
N ARG A 1067 -28.59 -17.46 -8.01
CA ARG A 1067 -29.34 -18.32 -8.92
C ARG A 1067 -29.90 -19.51 -8.15
N PHE A 1068 -31.22 -19.62 -8.11
CA PHE A 1068 -31.95 -20.71 -7.47
C PHE A 1068 -32.55 -21.66 -8.52
N ILE A 1069 -33.02 -22.83 -8.06
CA ILE A 1069 -34.01 -23.70 -8.71
C ILE A 1069 -35.06 -24.08 -7.65
N ALA A 1070 -36.34 -24.14 -8.02
CA ALA A 1070 -37.39 -24.63 -7.13
C ALA A 1070 -37.46 -26.16 -7.16
N GLN A 1071 -37.52 -26.81 -5.99
CA GLN A 1071 -37.54 -28.27 -5.84
C GLN A 1071 -38.94 -28.86 -5.60
N ALA A 1072 -39.87 -28.09 -5.03
CA ALA A 1072 -41.23 -28.54 -4.75
C ALA A 1072 -42.22 -27.35 -4.75
N VAL A 1073 -43.52 -27.65 -4.89
CA VAL A 1073 -44.60 -26.65 -4.84
C VAL A 1073 -44.70 -26.02 -3.44
N THR A 1074 -44.82 -24.69 -3.38
CA THR A 1074 -44.90 -23.94 -2.11
C THR A 1074 -46.35 -23.58 -1.80
N ALA A 1075 -46.87 -23.98 -0.64
CA ALA A 1075 -48.23 -23.66 -0.22
C ALA A 1075 -48.30 -23.24 1.27
N PRO A 1076 -48.34 -21.93 1.59
CA PRO A 1076 -48.18 -20.75 0.72
C PRO A 1076 -46.69 -20.48 0.38
N ASP A 1077 -46.41 -19.28 -0.15
CA ASP A 1077 -45.09 -18.73 -0.50
C ASP A 1077 -43.96 -19.11 0.49
N THR A 1078 -42.78 -19.46 -0.04
CA THR A 1078 -41.56 -19.56 0.79
C THR A 1078 -40.80 -18.23 0.82
N ALA A 1079 -40.10 -17.96 1.92
CA ALA A 1079 -39.47 -16.67 2.18
C ALA A 1079 -37.94 -16.72 2.03
N LEU A 1080 -37.39 -15.75 1.31
CA LEU A 1080 -35.97 -15.46 1.21
C LEU A 1080 -35.63 -14.36 2.23
N THR A 1081 -35.07 -14.74 3.36
CA THR A 1081 -34.91 -13.85 4.53
C THR A 1081 -33.45 -13.52 4.81
N PHE A 1082 -33.13 -12.23 4.92
CA PHE A 1082 -31.80 -11.81 5.36
C PHE A 1082 -31.61 -12.15 6.85
N ASN A 1083 -30.49 -12.79 7.19
CA ASN A 1083 -30.21 -13.14 8.59
C ASN A 1083 -29.75 -11.90 9.38
N ALA A 1084 -30.40 -11.66 10.53
CA ALA A 1084 -30.07 -10.55 11.44
C ALA A 1084 -29.18 -10.96 12.62
N SER A 1085 -28.82 -12.24 12.77
CA SER A 1085 -28.10 -12.77 13.94
C SER A 1085 -26.64 -13.13 13.64
N LEU A 1086 -25.74 -12.80 14.57
CA LEU A 1086 -24.34 -13.21 14.51
C LEU A 1086 -24.16 -14.74 14.57
N PRO A 1087 -23.09 -15.30 13.96
CA PRO A 1087 -22.06 -14.61 13.19
C PRO A 1087 -22.51 -14.14 11.80
N ARG A 1088 -23.45 -14.86 11.16
CA ARG A 1088 -23.94 -14.63 9.79
C ARG A 1088 -24.87 -13.40 9.67
N ARG A 1089 -24.53 -12.24 10.27
CA ARG A 1089 -25.40 -11.04 10.23
C ARG A 1089 -25.20 -10.24 8.94
N THR A 1090 -26.30 -10.05 8.19
CA THR A 1090 -26.38 -9.17 7.02
C THR A 1090 -26.20 -7.73 7.45
N ASP A 1091 -25.28 -7.02 6.81
CA ASP A 1091 -24.88 -5.66 7.15
C ASP A 1091 -24.28 -4.92 5.95
N ALA A 1092 -24.17 -3.60 6.07
CA ALA A 1092 -23.39 -2.75 5.18
C ALA A 1092 -22.63 -1.74 6.06
N THR A 1093 -21.34 -1.55 5.81
CA THR A 1093 -20.44 -0.83 6.73
C THR A 1093 -19.83 0.41 6.11
N PHE A 1094 -19.43 1.35 6.96
CA PHE A 1094 -18.55 2.46 6.60
C PHE A 1094 -17.77 2.96 7.82
N GLY A 1095 -16.45 3.09 7.71
CA GLY A 1095 -15.60 3.75 8.72
C GLY A 1095 -15.46 2.97 10.04
N GLY A 1096 -15.62 1.66 10.01
CA GLY A 1096 -15.64 0.77 11.16
C GLY A 1096 -16.98 0.71 11.90
N GLN A 1097 -18.10 0.99 11.23
CA GLN A 1097 -19.45 0.98 11.81
C GLN A 1097 -20.49 0.40 10.83
N SER A 1098 -21.54 -0.23 11.36
CA SER A 1098 -22.75 -0.59 10.61
C SER A 1098 -23.52 0.66 10.18
N VAL A 1099 -23.85 0.77 8.89
CA VAL A 1099 -24.70 1.83 8.32
C VAL A 1099 -26.02 1.31 7.74
N LEU A 1100 -26.23 0.00 7.68
CA LEU A 1100 -27.49 -0.60 7.19
C LEU A 1100 -28.67 -0.23 8.10
N THR A 1101 -29.65 0.49 7.54
CA THR A 1101 -30.82 1.00 8.29
C THR A 1101 -32.07 0.13 8.18
N GLY A 1102 -32.11 -0.79 7.22
CA GLY A 1102 -33.20 -1.76 7.03
C GLY A 1102 -32.93 -2.74 5.90
N SER A 1103 -33.63 -3.88 5.91
CA SER A 1103 -33.46 -4.92 4.89
C SER A 1103 -34.78 -5.62 4.53
N THR A 1104 -35.10 -5.72 3.24
CA THR A 1104 -36.35 -6.30 2.72
C THR A 1104 -36.08 -7.66 2.07
N GLY A 1105 -36.51 -8.73 2.73
CA GLY A 1105 -36.49 -10.08 2.15
C GLY A 1105 -37.47 -10.23 0.98
N GLY A 1106 -37.36 -11.33 0.25
CA GLY A 1106 -38.28 -11.67 -0.85
C GLY A 1106 -39.19 -12.86 -0.56
N THR A 1107 -40.19 -13.10 -1.40
CA THR A 1107 -40.97 -14.33 -1.44
C THR A 1107 -40.80 -15.06 -2.77
N VAL A 1108 -40.94 -16.39 -2.74
CA VAL A 1108 -40.95 -17.25 -3.93
C VAL A 1108 -42.18 -18.16 -3.88
N VAL A 1109 -42.92 -18.20 -4.97
CA VAL A 1109 -44.06 -19.09 -5.19
C VAL A 1109 -43.67 -20.10 -6.25
N ALA A 1110 -43.51 -21.36 -5.85
CA ALA A 1110 -43.26 -22.48 -6.74
C ALA A 1110 -44.57 -23.21 -7.08
N PHE A 1111 -44.89 -23.35 -8.37
CA PHE A 1111 -46.18 -23.92 -8.83
C PHE A 1111 -46.03 -24.87 -10.04
N CYS A 1112 -47.11 -25.61 -10.35
CA CYS A 1112 -47.18 -26.59 -11.44
C CYS A 1112 -48.14 -26.15 -12.56
N TYR A 1113 -48.19 -26.91 -13.66
CA TYR A 1113 -49.18 -26.74 -14.75
C TYR A 1113 -50.21 -27.86 -14.84
N ASP A 1114 -50.19 -28.77 -13.87
CA ASP A 1114 -51.28 -29.70 -13.56
C ASP A 1114 -52.51 -28.89 -13.12
N PHE A 1115 -53.53 -28.87 -13.99
CA PHE A 1115 -54.77 -28.12 -13.82
C PHE A 1115 -55.99 -29.03 -13.63
N ASP A 1116 -55.90 -30.32 -13.94
CA ASP A 1116 -56.92 -31.31 -13.60
C ASP A 1116 -56.62 -32.13 -12.33
N ASP A 1117 -55.55 -31.76 -11.62
CA ASP A 1117 -55.05 -32.35 -10.37
C ASP A 1117 -54.68 -33.84 -10.54
N SER A 1118 -54.17 -34.21 -11.73
CA SER A 1118 -53.81 -35.58 -12.12
C SER A 1118 -52.38 -36.00 -11.78
N GLY A 1119 -51.51 -35.04 -11.42
CA GLY A 1119 -50.10 -35.26 -11.11
C GLY A 1119 -49.20 -35.43 -12.33
N GLN A 1120 -49.55 -34.84 -13.48
CA GLN A 1120 -48.72 -34.73 -14.70
C GLN A 1120 -49.02 -33.41 -15.44
N VAL A 1121 -48.16 -33.00 -16.39
CA VAL A 1121 -48.45 -31.88 -17.31
C VAL A 1121 -48.66 -32.43 -18.73
N ASP A 1122 -49.93 -32.57 -19.12
CA ASP A 1122 -50.33 -33.28 -20.34
C ASP A 1122 -51.33 -32.50 -21.24
N VAL A 1123 -52.01 -33.20 -22.15
CA VAL A 1123 -52.93 -32.60 -23.13
C VAL A 1123 -54.25 -32.13 -22.49
N ASN A 1124 -54.61 -32.66 -21.31
CA ASN A 1124 -55.82 -32.29 -20.58
C ASN A 1124 -55.68 -30.89 -19.96
N ASP A 1125 -54.48 -30.51 -19.51
CA ASP A 1125 -54.18 -29.16 -19.01
C ASP A 1125 -54.30 -28.09 -20.11
N ILE A 1126 -53.77 -28.41 -21.29
CA ILE A 1126 -53.91 -27.58 -22.50
C ILE A 1126 -55.40 -27.39 -22.82
N ALA A 1127 -56.20 -28.45 -22.69
CA ALA A 1127 -57.65 -28.40 -22.90
C ALA A 1127 -58.38 -27.64 -21.77
N ALA A 1128 -57.91 -27.70 -20.53
CA ALA A 1128 -58.49 -26.99 -19.38
C ALA A 1128 -58.33 -25.47 -19.51
N VAL A 1129 -57.13 -24.99 -19.89
CA VAL A 1129 -56.91 -23.57 -20.20
C VAL A 1129 -57.67 -23.15 -21.46
N ALA A 1130 -57.62 -23.95 -22.53
CA ALA A 1130 -58.36 -23.64 -23.77
C ALA A 1130 -59.90 -23.61 -23.58
N ALA A 1131 -60.45 -24.32 -22.58
CA ALA A 1131 -61.86 -24.25 -22.24
C ALA A 1131 -62.28 -22.92 -21.59
N ALA A 1132 -61.34 -22.13 -21.07
CA ALA A 1132 -61.56 -20.79 -20.51
C ALA A 1132 -61.19 -19.64 -21.47
N TRP A 1133 -60.81 -19.96 -22.72
CA TRP A 1133 -60.38 -18.99 -23.74
C TRP A 1133 -61.33 -17.82 -23.93
N GLY A 1134 -60.78 -16.61 -23.97
CA GLY A 1134 -61.51 -15.36 -24.16
C GLY A 1134 -62.27 -14.89 -22.93
N ALA A 1135 -62.13 -15.57 -21.79
CA ALA A 1135 -62.60 -15.05 -20.51
C ALA A 1135 -61.64 -13.95 -20.01
N VAL A 1136 -62.23 -12.91 -19.42
CA VAL A 1136 -61.52 -11.72 -18.92
C VAL A 1136 -61.79 -11.53 -17.43
N THR A 1137 -60.86 -10.90 -16.72
CA THR A 1137 -60.95 -10.65 -15.27
C THR A 1137 -62.31 -10.06 -14.87
N GLY A 1138 -62.99 -10.73 -13.92
CA GLY A 1138 -64.34 -10.39 -13.47
C GLY A 1138 -65.49 -10.96 -14.31
N GLY A 1139 -65.19 -11.65 -15.42
CA GLY A 1139 -66.17 -12.39 -16.22
C GLY A 1139 -66.55 -13.74 -15.59
N PRO A 1140 -67.74 -14.30 -15.90
CA PRO A 1140 -68.28 -15.49 -15.22
C PRO A 1140 -67.59 -16.82 -15.58
N LEU A 1141 -66.64 -16.81 -16.52
CA LEU A 1141 -65.83 -17.97 -16.91
C LEU A 1141 -64.34 -17.80 -16.57
N TYR A 1142 -63.93 -16.64 -16.05
CA TYR A 1142 -62.54 -16.37 -15.71
C TYR A 1142 -62.18 -17.05 -14.38
N GLN A 1143 -61.13 -17.87 -14.41
CA GLN A 1143 -60.47 -18.41 -13.22
C GLN A 1143 -59.00 -18.04 -13.29
N ALA A 1144 -58.48 -17.36 -12.27
CA ALA A 1144 -57.11 -16.84 -12.29
C ALA A 1144 -56.06 -17.93 -12.57
N ARG A 1145 -56.29 -19.18 -12.15
CA ARG A 1145 -55.36 -20.29 -12.42
C ARG A 1145 -55.12 -20.58 -13.91
N TYR A 1146 -56.01 -20.17 -14.81
CA TYR A 1146 -55.86 -20.37 -16.26
C TYR A 1146 -55.30 -19.13 -16.98
N ASP A 1147 -55.15 -18.00 -16.29
CA ASP A 1147 -54.48 -16.79 -16.79
C ASP A 1147 -52.99 -16.92 -16.44
N VAL A 1148 -52.25 -17.54 -17.35
CA VAL A 1148 -50.92 -18.14 -17.16
C VAL A 1148 -49.80 -17.14 -17.46
N ASP A 1149 -50.13 -15.95 -17.98
CA ASP A 1149 -49.26 -14.78 -17.99
C ASP A 1149 -49.73 -13.60 -17.14
N HIS A 1150 -50.87 -13.74 -16.46
CA HIS A 1150 -51.48 -12.76 -15.57
C HIS A 1150 -51.81 -11.41 -16.26
N ASN A 1151 -52.04 -11.38 -17.58
CA ASN A 1151 -52.44 -10.16 -18.29
C ASN A 1151 -53.89 -9.71 -17.99
N GLY A 1152 -54.73 -10.62 -17.45
CA GLY A 1152 -56.14 -10.40 -17.14
C GLY A 1152 -57.12 -10.98 -18.16
N ILE A 1153 -56.62 -11.67 -19.20
CA ILE A 1153 -57.36 -12.26 -20.32
C ILE A 1153 -56.73 -13.61 -20.67
N ILE A 1154 -57.54 -14.68 -20.67
CA ILE A 1154 -57.09 -16.03 -21.04
C ILE A 1154 -57.09 -16.16 -22.57
N ASP A 1155 -55.93 -16.34 -23.20
CA ASP A 1155 -55.79 -16.35 -24.67
C ASP A 1155 -54.81 -17.42 -25.23
N VAL A 1156 -54.30 -17.19 -26.45
CA VAL A 1156 -53.36 -18.07 -27.14
C VAL A 1156 -52.02 -18.22 -26.41
N VAL A 1157 -51.58 -17.19 -25.69
CA VAL A 1157 -50.31 -17.20 -24.95
C VAL A 1157 -50.36 -18.20 -23.81
N ASP A 1158 -51.48 -18.29 -23.09
CA ASP A 1158 -51.67 -19.23 -21.98
C ASP A 1158 -51.67 -20.67 -22.48
N VAL A 1159 -52.49 -20.96 -23.51
CA VAL A 1159 -52.56 -22.29 -24.13
C VAL A 1159 -51.20 -22.69 -24.72
N MET A 1160 -50.46 -21.77 -25.33
CA MET A 1160 -49.10 -22.03 -25.81
C MET A 1160 -48.08 -22.22 -24.68
N ARG A 1161 -48.21 -21.52 -23.54
CA ARG A 1161 -47.34 -21.68 -22.37
C ARG A 1161 -47.52 -23.04 -21.69
N VAL A 1162 -48.73 -23.58 -21.65
CA VAL A 1162 -48.97 -24.97 -21.21
C VAL A 1162 -48.48 -25.96 -22.26
N ALA A 1163 -48.83 -25.78 -23.54
CA ALA A 1163 -48.47 -26.70 -24.60
C ALA A 1163 -46.95 -26.82 -24.84
N ALA A 1164 -46.20 -25.72 -24.63
CA ALA A 1164 -44.73 -25.72 -24.67
C ALA A 1164 -44.07 -26.51 -23.51
N ARG A 1165 -44.86 -26.93 -22.51
CA ARG A 1165 -44.44 -27.71 -21.33
C ARG A 1165 -45.10 -29.09 -21.23
N TRP A 1166 -45.84 -29.50 -22.26
CA TRP A 1166 -46.30 -30.88 -22.39
C TRP A 1166 -45.08 -31.83 -22.32
N GLN A 1167 -45.17 -32.89 -21.50
CA GLN A 1167 -44.10 -33.83 -21.15
C GLN A 1167 -43.06 -33.33 -20.12
N PHE A 1168 -43.27 -32.19 -19.46
CA PHE A 1168 -42.52 -31.87 -18.24
C PHE A 1168 -43.12 -32.60 -17.02
N PRO A 1169 -42.31 -33.21 -16.16
CA PRO A 1169 -42.79 -33.74 -14.89
C PRO A 1169 -43.01 -32.61 -13.88
N CYS A 1170 -44.28 -32.40 -13.52
CA CYS A 1170 -44.64 -32.34 -12.09
C CYS A 1170 -44.95 -33.78 -11.61
#